data_AF-A0AA36HZY8-F1
#
_entry.id   AF-A0AA36HZY8-F1
#
_cell.length_a   1.000
_cell.length_b   1.000
_cell.length_c   1.000
_cell.angle_alpha   90.00
_cell.angle_beta   90.00
_cell.angle_gamma   90.00
#
_symmetry.space_group_name_H-M   'P 1'
#
loop_
_entity.id
_entity.type
_entity.pdbx_description
1 polymer ?
#
loop_
_entity_poly.entity_id
_entity_poly.type
_entity_poly.pdbx_seq_one_letter_code
_entity_poly.pdbx_strand_id
1 'polypeptide(L)'
;MTRSPLKRLRRKNKRKLRTGRRRSTLKQSSSGTSFGKNTRTCIWWTCYTVTGTCSLSSVSAGSAPSLQESCLRWAAGLASGSWLTTVLQTLHLLHSAKFASDLNMTGWLPVKPQLDEPWVQEEVQIWETAWKLLVEIAAARSWSQATYSLCVPHVSAGVFAKSVRAREFCMVLQKKLWERLHAAAQFVKNNDDEISAALTALLDDCWWQKTQIALETLAVGQQAEWRHNNVEVRREAFRLHAGPGNTKFSCEDAFAHLHHVVQKANKGVHKLNKWARWFYASASKSLAGPVNMVETSVDDYYVTRQSAKMNTARSSRHGQYFSPRVELPKSLQLSSLVAVKKQWGTAGTEADMRSIAATATLLRVDFPSLPHLWAGCFFAKGFVVQIEAQTYLTLGFRTWASQAIKLETVQCNGQEFFAFPAMEEREHRMPHFIVNDDPKKTTCKWKMAKVAPVHPMMMEEGLQQHVSLLKPVMPLEPLPVAAVRWGVWMPAKLLQKVCKHNGVTAVTGSGKVLKSGRRSVLKVDWARALVQAWFPAASLAEQEEMVAGLSGVKKPSMECPEEIIECFQDLDPANQQAGYFIGLKDMAATAQKANQQVSARGDDIDVRSSKKHYTPKELIPLLPGKGSLERCFIQRHPVNKTYQGFYPVQDTTYGSGSKHATWAGKRENLTETQALTRVVRQLWAWHYFTVDDAVNKDMEPTDADIHRVVAGFSEFTGIRDQPAESGSGARSSTDPLPKAAGPKPKAGQPPKAGPTPKAGPKPKSVGRGKKRSATS
;
A
#
# COMPACT_ATOMS: atom_id res chain seq x y z
N MET A 1 11.13 43.82 63.94
CA MET A 1 12.39 43.59 64.68
C MET A 1 12.74 42.12 64.48
N THR A 2 13.83 41.66 63.89
CA THR A 2 15.16 42.20 63.57
C THR A 2 15.74 41.43 62.36
N ARG A 3 16.68 42.07 61.65
CA ARG A 3 17.23 41.73 60.33
C ARG A 3 18.50 40.85 60.41
N SER A 4 18.74 40.07 59.33
CA SER A 4 20.05 39.78 58.65
C SER A 4 21.15 38.95 59.38
N PRO A 5 22.25 38.47 58.71
CA PRO A 5 22.76 38.84 57.38
C PRO A 5 23.32 37.77 56.40
N LEU A 6 23.31 38.20 55.14
CA LEU A 6 24.23 38.00 54.00
C LEU A 6 25.63 37.37 54.23
N LYS A 7 26.06 36.54 53.26
CA LYS A 7 27.46 36.46 52.80
C LYS A 7 27.56 36.64 51.28
N ARG A 8 28.32 37.67 50.89
CA ARG A 8 28.84 37.99 49.54
C ARG A 8 30.19 37.31 49.36
N LEU A 9 30.53 36.92 48.13
CA LEU A 9 31.91 36.81 47.67
C LEU A 9 32.07 37.47 46.30
N ARG A 10 33.00 38.42 46.24
CA ARG A 10 33.42 39.25 45.09
C ARG A 10 34.77 38.74 44.59
N ARG A 11 34.99 38.80 43.26
CA ARG A 11 36.23 39.20 42.50
C ARG A 11 36.11 38.63 41.08
N LYS A 12 36.55 39.25 39.98
CA LYS A 12 37.03 40.58 39.60
C LYS A 12 37.04 40.60 38.05
N ASN A 13 36.82 41.77 37.46
CA ASN A 13 36.79 42.06 36.01
C ASN A 13 38.09 41.75 35.26
N LYS A 14 37.97 41.49 33.95
CA LYS A 14 38.79 42.15 32.90
C LYS A 14 38.06 42.22 31.56
N ARG A 15 37.90 43.46 31.07
CA ARG A 15 37.41 43.87 29.74
C ARG A 15 38.39 43.46 28.63
N LYS A 16 37.87 43.16 27.44
CA LYS A 16 38.41 43.65 26.15
C LYS A 16 37.26 43.95 25.19
N LEU A 17 37.18 45.22 24.80
CA LEU A 17 36.35 45.76 23.73
C LEU A 17 36.92 45.33 22.37
N ARG A 18 36.06 44.98 21.41
CA ARG A 18 36.29 45.30 20.00
C ARG A 18 34.95 45.51 19.29
N THR A 19 34.81 46.73 18.80
CA THR A 19 33.70 47.31 18.05
C THR A 19 33.75 46.86 16.58
N GLY A 20 32.59 46.53 16.01
CA GLY A 20 32.41 46.28 14.58
C GLY A 20 30.95 46.39 14.19
N ARG A 21 30.45 47.63 14.07
CA ARG A 21 29.08 47.98 13.68
C ARG A 21 29.13 48.36 12.19
N ARG A 22 28.51 47.59 11.30
CA ARG A 22 28.12 48.05 9.96
C ARG A 22 26.60 47.94 9.83
N ARG A 23 25.95 49.09 9.82
CA ARG A 23 24.58 49.29 9.32
C ARG A 23 24.70 49.63 7.83
N SER A 24 23.98 48.93 6.97
CA SER A 24 23.68 49.40 5.62
C SER A 24 22.18 49.67 5.51
N THR A 25 21.88 50.93 5.24
CA THR A 25 20.60 51.51 4.86
C THR A 25 20.15 51.00 3.49
N LEU A 26 18.89 50.58 3.36
CA LEU A 26 18.24 50.36 2.06
C LEU A 26 17.41 51.60 1.70
N LYS A 27 17.76 52.24 0.60
CA LYS A 27 17.01 53.33 -0.04
C LYS A 27 15.88 52.74 -0.90
N GLN A 28 14.70 53.36 -0.80
CA GLN A 28 13.65 53.28 -1.81
C GLN A 28 14.05 54.12 -3.03
N SER A 29 13.83 53.60 -4.23
CA SER A 29 13.64 54.40 -5.44
C SER A 29 12.71 53.66 -6.40
N SER A 30 11.73 54.41 -6.85
CA SER A 30 10.69 54.10 -7.83
C SER A 30 11.17 54.21 -9.28
N SER A 31 10.35 53.67 -10.18
CA SER A 31 10.14 53.98 -11.62
C SER A 31 10.76 53.04 -12.69
N GLY A 32 9.93 52.68 -13.69
CA GLY A 32 10.37 52.55 -15.09
C GLY A 32 10.26 51.19 -15.81
N THR A 33 9.04 50.83 -16.24
CA THR A 33 8.63 50.22 -17.55
C THR A 33 9.58 49.30 -18.38
N SER A 34 9.08 48.09 -18.66
CA SER A 34 8.77 47.53 -20.01
C SER A 34 9.33 46.12 -20.36
N PHE A 35 8.39 45.29 -20.84
CA PHE A 35 8.47 44.17 -21.79
C PHE A 35 9.36 42.92 -21.54
N GLY A 36 8.66 41.82 -21.25
CA GLY A 36 8.60 40.66 -22.15
C GLY A 36 9.63 39.54 -21.97
N LYS A 37 9.18 38.40 -21.39
CA LYS A 37 9.27 37.04 -21.96
C LYS A 37 9.04 35.96 -20.89
N ASN A 38 8.12 35.05 -21.20
CA ASN A 38 8.00 33.66 -20.75
C ASN A 38 8.50 33.32 -19.34
N THR A 39 7.62 33.41 -18.36
CA THR A 39 7.77 32.65 -17.10
C THR A 39 6.79 31.48 -17.11
N ARG A 40 7.31 30.29 -17.43
CA ARG A 40 6.66 29.01 -17.12
C ARG A 40 6.52 28.93 -15.60
N THR A 41 5.28 29.01 -15.13
CA THR A 41 4.96 28.86 -13.72
C THR A 41 5.05 27.38 -13.35
N CYS A 42 6.22 26.94 -12.88
CA CYS A 42 6.32 25.70 -12.13
C CYS A 42 5.51 25.88 -10.84
N ILE A 43 4.32 25.27 -10.78
CA ILE A 43 3.50 25.21 -9.58
C ILE A 43 4.22 24.30 -8.58
N TRP A 44 5.12 24.88 -7.79
CA TRP A 44 5.62 24.26 -6.57
C TRP A 44 4.46 24.20 -5.58
N TRP A 45 3.88 23.02 -5.43
CA TRP A 45 3.04 22.69 -4.28
C TRP A 45 3.93 22.70 -3.04
N THR A 46 4.11 23.89 -2.47
CA THR A 46 4.50 24.01 -1.07
C THR A 46 3.41 23.26 -0.31
N CYS A 47 3.76 22.12 0.29
CA CYS A 47 2.98 21.56 1.37
C CYS A 47 2.72 22.72 2.33
N TYR A 48 1.51 23.29 2.28
CA TYR A 48 0.97 24.01 3.40
C TYR A 48 0.91 22.95 4.51
N THR A 49 2.01 22.80 5.25
CA THR A 49 1.89 22.87 6.68
C THR A 49 1.10 24.14 6.91
N VAL A 50 -0.22 23.97 6.98
CA VAL A 50 -1.01 24.67 7.97
C VAL A 50 -0.33 24.29 9.30
N THR A 51 0.81 24.92 9.59
CA THR A 51 0.96 25.54 10.89
C THR A 51 -0.38 26.19 11.06
N GLY A 52 -1.20 25.62 11.95
CA GLY A 52 -2.38 26.35 12.36
C GLY A 52 -1.86 27.76 12.59
N THR A 53 -2.37 28.71 11.83
CA THR A 53 -2.65 29.99 12.42
C THR A 53 -3.57 29.63 13.58
N CYS A 54 -2.96 29.19 14.70
CA CYS A 54 -3.32 29.75 15.98
C CYS A 54 -3.34 31.23 15.67
N SER A 55 -4.52 31.76 15.37
CA SER A 55 -4.73 33.18 15.40
C SER A 55 -4.26 33.56 16.79
N LEU A 56 -3.05 34.11 16.87
CA LEU A 56 -2.59 34.87 18.02
C LEU A 56 -3.35 36.20 17.96
N SER A 57 -4.68 36.12 17.92
CA SER A 57 -5.58 37.22 18.19
C SER A 57 -5.38 37.52 19.68
N SER A 58 -4.59 38.55 19.95
CA SER A 58 -4.40 39.20 21.26
C SER A 58 -4.18 38.23 22.43
N VAL A 59 -3.08 37.47 22.41
CA VAL A 59 -2.58 36.87 23.65
C VAL A 59 -1.92 38.01 24.44
N SER A 60 -2.60 38.47 25.50
CA SER A 60 -2.04 39.28 26.58
C SER A 60 -0.65 38.75 26.94
N ALA A 61 0.31 39.62 27.29
CA ALA A 61 1.74 39.35 27.53
C ALA A 61 2.08 38.26 28.58
N GLY A 62 1.56 37.04 28.40
CA GLY A 62 1.89 35.84 29.15
C GLY A 62 3.12 35.19 28.52
N SER A 63 3.99 34.63 29.37
CA SER A 63 5.18 33.89 28.96
C SER A 63 4.84 32.85 27.89
N ALA A 64 5.60 32.83 26.80
CA ALA A 64 5.46 31.81 25.76
C ALA A 64 5.53 30.40 26.39
N PRO A 65 4.66 29.47 25.99
CA PRO A 65 4.66 28.11 26.53
C PRO A 65 6.00 27.44 26.24
N SER A 66 6.47 26.61 27.18
CA SER A 66 7.68 25.81 26.94
C SER A 66 7.51 24.90 25.71
N LEU A 67 8.62 24.48 25.08
CA LEU A 67 8.55 23.59 23.92
C LEU A 67 7.83 22.27 24.26
N GLN A 68 8.08 21.74 25.46
CA GLN A 68 7.41 20.53 25.95
C GLN A 68 5.90 20.72 26.11
N GLU A 69 5.48 21.87 26.64
CA GLU A 69 4.07 22.22 26.74
C GLU A 69 3.42 22.35 25.36
N SER A 70 4.16 22.86 24.37
CA SER A 70 3.69 22.93 22.98
C SER A 70 3.51 21.54 22.36
N CYS A 71 4.47 20.62 22.56
CA CYS A 71 4.36 19.23 22.15
C CYS A 71 3.16 18.52 22.79
N LEU A 72 2.94 18.72 24.10
CA LEU A 72 1.79 18.17 24.81
C LEU A 72 0.47 18.72 24.29
N ARG A 73 0.37 20.04 24.09
CA ARG A 73 -0.84 20.67 23.56
C ARG A 73 -1.15 20.18 22.15
N TRP A 74 -0.12 19.96 21.33
CA TRP A 74 -0.27 19.40 19.99
C TRP A 74 -0.75 17.95 20.03
N ALA A 75 -0.08 17.08 20.79
CA ALA A 75 -0.47 15.67 20.94
C ALA A 75 -1.88 15.52 21.55
N ALA A 76 -2.20 16.35 22.54
CA ALA A 76 -3.52 16.38 23.15
C ALA A 76 -4.59 16.87 22.17
N GLY A 77 -4.27 17.87 21.34
CA GLY A 77 -5.13 18.30 20.24
C GLY A 77 -5.45 17.15 19.30
N LEU A 78 -4.43 16.41 18.86
CA LEU A 78 -4.62 15.25 18.00
C LEU A 78 -5.45 14.16 18.67
N ALA A 79 -5.16 13.82 19.93
CA ALA A 79 -5.94 12.84 20.69
C ALA A 79 -7.42 13.25 20.84
N SER A 80 -7.70 14.54 21.00
CA SER A 80 -9.06 15.09 21.08
C SER A 80 -9.77 15.21 19.72
N GLY A 81 -9.08 14.95 18.61
CA GLY A 81 -9.66 14.97 17.26
C GLY A 81 -9.59 16.32 16.54
N SER A 82 -8.73 17.25 16.97
CA SER A 82 -8.61 18.58 16.35
C SER A 82 -8.24 18.54 14.86
N TRP A 83 -7.61 17.45 14.42
CA TRP A 83 -7.25 17.22 13.02
C TRP A 83 -8.46 17.02 12.10
N LEU A 84 -9.64 16.63 12.62
CA LEU A 84 -10.82 16.44 11.77
C LEU A 84 -11.30 17.78 11.19
N THR A 85 -11.08 18.89 11.90
CA THR A 85 -11.32 20.24 11.39
C THR A 85 -10.54 20.46 10.09
N THR A 86 -9.27 20.04 10.02
CA THR A 86 -8.47 20.16 8.79
C THR A 86 -9.04 19.28 7.66
N VAL A 87 -9.49 18.06 7.97
CA VAL A 87 -10.12 17.16 6.99
C VAL A 87 -11.38 17.80 6.41
N LEU A 88 -12.22 18.38 7.26
CA LEU A 88 -13.43 19.06 6.82
C LEU A 88 -13.12 20.34 6.04
N GLN A 89 -12.15 21.14 6.49
CA GLN A 89 -11.67 22.30 5.74
C GLN A 89 -11.20 21.91 4.34
N THR A 90 -10.46 20.80 4.19
CA THR A 90 -10.06 20.28 2.88
C THR A 90 -11.27 19.98 2.00
N LEU A 91 -12.32 19.36 2.55
CA LEU A 91 -13.54 19.05 1.78
C LEU A 91 -14.33 20.32 1.45
N HIS A 92 -14.37 21.30 2.36
CA HIS A 92 -14.99 22.61 2.15
C HIS A 92 -14.23 23.49 1.15
N LEU A 93 -12.97 23.18 0.81
CA LEU A 93 -12.25 23.91 -0.25
C LEU A 93 -13.00 23.81 -1.58
N LEU A 94 -13.78 22.75 -1.80
CA LEU A 94 -14.50 22.53 -3.03
C LEU A 94 -15.22 23.79 -3.48
N HIS A 95 -16.07 24.45 -2.68
CA HIS A 95 -16.75 25.68 -3.11
C HIS A 95 -16.15 26.97 -2.56
N SER A 96 -14.88 26.95 -2.16
CA SER A 96 -14.16 28.18 -1.79
C SER A 96 -13.95 29.04 -3.03
N ALA A 97 -14.38 30.30 -3.00
CA ALA A 97 -14.17 31.25 -4.09
C ALA A 97 -12.69 31.39 -4.48
N LYS A 98 -11.79 31.35 -3.48
CA LYS A 98 -10.35 31.36 -3.74
C LYS A 98 -9.90 30.10 -4.48
N PHE A 99 -10.36 28.93 -4.08
CA PHE A 99 -9.96 27.67 -4.71
C PHE A 99 -10.49 27.56 -6.15
N ALA A 100 -11.72 27.97 -6.39
CA ALA A 100 -12.28 28.07 -7.75
C ALA A 100 -11.46 29.03 -8.62
N SER A 101 -11.10 30.20 -8.08
CA SER A 101 -10.23 31.15 -8.78
C SER A 101 -8.83 30.59 -9.04
N ASP A 102 -8.24 29.85 -8.10
CA ASP A 102 -6.93 29.22 -8.26
C ASP A 102 -6.95 28.12 -9.34
N LEU A 103 -8.12 27.53 -9.61
CA LEU A 103 -8.36 26.59 -10.71
C LEU A 103 -8.72 27.28 -12.04
N ASN A 104 -8.66 28.62 -12.11
CA ASN A 104 -9.09 29.43 -13.24
C ASN A 104 -10.53 29.17 -13.68
N MET A 105 -11.41 28.86 -12.73
CA MET A 105 -12.82 28.67 -13.04
C MET A 105 -13.54 30.00 -13.20
N THR A 106 -14.55 29.99 -14.06
CA THR A 106 -15.39 31.14 -14.31
C THR A 106 -16.14 31.52 -13.04
N GLY A 107 -16.10 32.82 -12.73
CA GLY A 107 -16.81 33.39 -11.59
C GLY A 107 -18.33 33.35 -11.78
N TRP A 108 -19.06 33.83 -10.77
CA TRP A 108 -20.52 33.95 -10.87
C TRP A 108 -20.91 34.88 -12.02
N LEU A 109 -21.73 34.36 -12.94
CA LEU A 109 -22.32 35.13 -14.03
C LEU A 109 -23.77 35.52 -13.71
N PRO A 110 -24.28 36.65 -14.26
CA PRO A 110 -25.68 37.05 -14.07
C PRO A 110 -26.68 36.06 -14.67
N VAL A 111 -26.29 35.37 -15.75
CA VAL A 111 -27.11 34.39 -16.45
C VAL A 111 -26.46 33.02 -16.25
N LYS A 112 -27.27 32.01 -15.87
CA LYS A 112 -26.79 30.64 -15.72
C LYS A 112 -26.43 30.08 -17.11
N PRO A 113 -25.20 29.59 -17.32
CA PRO A 113 -24.81 29.00 -18.58
C PRO A 113 -25.55 27.67 -18.80
N GLN A 114 -25.71 27.26 -20.06
CA GLN A 114 -26.27 25.96 -20.37
C GLN A 114 -25.22 24.87 -20.11
N LEU A 115 -25.66 23.70 -19.61
CA LEU A 115 -24.73 22.64 -19.23
C LEU A 115 -23.96 22.07 -20.44
N ASP A 116 -24.55 22.10 -21.63
CA ASP A 116 -24.01 21.58 -22.88
C ASP A 116 -22.95 22.49 -23.53
N GLU A 117 -22.73 23.70 -23.00
CA GLU A 117 -21.65 24.56 -23.47
C GLU A 117 -20.28 23.89 -23.23
N PRO A 118 -19.39 23.81 -24.26
CA PRO A 118 -18.13 23.06 -24.16
C PRO A 118 -17.23 23.47 -22.99
N TRP A 119 -17.13 24.78 -22.73
CA TRP A 119 -16.31 25.30 -21.63
C TRP A 119 -16.88 24.92 -20.25
N VAL A 120 -18.21 24.81 -20.10
CA VAL A 120 -18.86 24.34 -18.86
C VAL A 120 -18.52 22.87 -18.62
N GLN A 121 -18.54 22.05 -19.69
CA GLN A 121 -18.15 20.64 -19.59
C GLN A 121 -16.69 20.47 -19.18
N GLU A 122 -15.79 21.31 -19.70
CA GLU A 122 -14.38 21.33 -19.29
C GLU A 122 -14.24 21.70 -17.80
N GLU A 123 -14.91 22.76 -17.34
CA GLU A 123 -14.90 23.16 -15.93
C GLU A 123 -15.48 22.08 -15.02
N VAL A 124 -16.58 21.43 -15.42
CA VAL A 124 -17.18 20.31 -14.68
C VAL A 124 -16.19 19.15 -14.53
N GLN A 125 -15.43 18.82 -15.59
CA GLN A 125 -14.41 17.77 -15.52
C GLN A 125 -13.24 18.13 -14.60
N ILE A 126 -12.78 19.39 -14.65
CA ILE A 126 -11.76 19.93 -13.73
C ILE A 126 -12.28 19.82 -12.29
N TRP A 127 -13.54 20.19 -12.07
CA TRP A 127 -14.19 20.17 -10.76
C TRP A 127 -14.34 18.76 -10.20
N GLU A 128 -14.76 17.80 -11.01
CA GLU A 128 -14.80 16.39 -10.63
C GLU A 128 -13.42 15.83 -10.28
N THR A 129 -12.38 16.25 -11.01
CA THR A 129 -11.00 15.86 -10.74
C THR A 129 -10.49 16.45 -9.43
N ALA A 130 -10.77 17.73 -9.19
CA ALA A 130 -10.47 18.41 -7.93
C ALA A 130 -11.20 17.72 -6.76
N TRP A 131 -12.48 17.37 -6.91
CA TRP A 131 -13.24 16.63 -5.90
C TRP A 131 -12.59 15.28 -5.55
N LYS A 132 -12.24 14.48 -6.57
CA LYS A 132 -11.53 13.20 -6.36
C LYS A 132 -10.24 13.41 -5.56
N LEU A 133 -9.44 14.44 -5.90
CA LEU A 133 -8.22 14.79 -5.18
C LEU A 133 -8.48 15.20 -3.73
N LEU A 134 -9.46 16.07 -3.48
CA LEU A 134 -9.81 16.52 -2.12
C LEU A 134 -10.26 15.36 -1.24
N VAL A 135 -11.07 14.44 -1.77
CA VAL A 135 -11.49 13.22 -1.06
C VAL A 135 -10.30 12.31 -0.75
N GLU A 136 -9.36 12.15 -1.68
CA GLU A 136 -8.12 11.38 -1.46
C GLU A 136 -7.29 11.95 -0.32
N ILE A 137 -7.06 13.27 -0.34
CA ILE A 137 -6.30 13.99 0.70
C ILE A 137 -7.01 13.89 2.06
N ALA A 138 -8.32 14.17 2.08
CA ALA A 138 -9.15 14.09 3.28
C ALA A 138 -9.14 12.69 3.89
N ALA A 139 -9.30 11.64 3.07
CA ALA A 139 -9.26 10.27 3.52
C ALA A 139 -7.87 9.87 4.05
N ALA A 140 -6.80 10.19 3.30
CA ALA A 140 -5.43 9.88 3.72
C ALA A 140 -5.09 10.57 5.05
N ARG A 141 -5.45 11.85 5.20
CA ARG A 141 -5.26 12.60 6.44
C ARG A 141 -6.07 11.99 7.58
N SER A 142 -7.36 11.76 7.37
CA SER A 142 -8.26 11.20 8.39
C SER A 142 -7.76 9.86 8.92
N TRP A 143 -7.40 8.93 8.04
CA TRP A 143 -6.83 7.64 8.42
C TRP A 143 -5.50 7.79 9.15
N SER A 144 -4.59 8.66 8.71
CA SER A 144 -3.29 8.84 9.36
C SER A 144 -3.41 9.41 10.79
N GLN A 145 -4.41 10.27 11.02
CA GLN A 145 -4.56 10.99 12.28
C GLN A 145 -5.48 10.27 13.27
N ALA A 146 -6.41 9.43 12.79
CA ALA A 146 -7.32 8.68 13.66
C ALA A 146 -6.60 7.73 14.64
N THR A 147 -5.34 7.34 14.36
CA THR A 147 -4.53 6.58 15.32
C THR A 147 -4.35 7.34 16.64
N TYR A 148 -4.23 8.67 16.58
CA TYR A 148 -3.98 9.48 17.77
C TYR A 148 -5.22 9.55 18.68
N SER A 149 -6.41 9.49 18.09
CA SER A 149 -7.67 9.65 18.82
C SER A 149 -8.28 8.32 19.27
N LEU A 150 -7.93 7.19 18.65
CA LEU A 150 -8.55 5.89 18.94
C LEU A 150 -7.60 4.88 19.57
N CYS A 151 -6.31 4.92 19.23
CA CYS A 151 -5.37 3.89 19.62
C CYS A 151 -4.58 4.32 20.86
N VAL A 152 -4.25 3.34 21.71
CA VAL A 152 -3.34 3.52 22.85
C VAL A 152 -1.91 3.27 22.37
N PRO A 153 -0.91 4.04 22.80
CA PRO A 153 -0.95 5.03 23.89
C PRO A 153 -1.39 6.43 23.48
N HIS A 154 -1.59 6.72 22.21
CA HIS A 154 -1.75 8.10 21.75
C HIS A 154 -2.95 8.83 22.34
N VAL A 155 -4.09 8.15 22.49
CA VAL A 155 -5.31 8.74 23.08
C VAL A 155 -5.09 9.24 24.52
N SER A 156 -4.08 8.74 25.25
CA SER A 156 -3.74 9.21 26.60
C SER A 156 -3.24 10.65 26.65
N ALA A 157 -2.69 11.19 25.55
CA ALA A 157 -2.33 12.60 25.47
C ALA A 157 -3.53 13.52 25.72
N GLY A 158 -4.74 13.04 25.46
CA GLY A 158 -6.01 13.76 25.67
C GLY A 158 -6.21 14.30 27.08
N VAL A 159 -5.53 13.76 28.11
CA VAL A 159 -5.58 14.34 29.48
C VAL A 159 -5.00 15.76 29.57
N PHE A 160 -4.22 16.18 28.58
CA PHE A 160 -3.70 17.54 28.42
C PHE A 160 -4.52 18.39 27.44
N ALA A 161 -5.68 17.92 26.96
CA ALA A 161 -6.53 18.70 26.06
C ALA A 161 -6.93 20.03 26.70
N LYS A 162 -7.23 21.04 25.88
CA LYS A 162 -7.56 22.38 26.41
C LYS A 162 -8.79 22.35 27.30
N SER A 163 -9.85 21.68 26.85
CA SER A 163 -11.12 21.61 27.58
C SER A 163 -11.25 20.37 28.44
N VAL A 164 -11.98 20.53 29.56
CA VAL A 164 -12.27 19.43 30.50
C VAL A 164 -13.08 18.33 29.80
N ARG A 165 -14.07 18.71 28.99
CA ARG A 165 -14.91 17.77 28.22
C ARG A 165 -14.07 16.89 27.29
N ALA A 166 -13.07 17.44 26.60
CA ALA A 166 -12.17 16.66 25.75
C ALA A 166 -11.31 15.69 26.57
N ARG A 167 -10.81 16.13 27.74
CA ARG A 167 -10.04 15.26 28.66
C ARG A 167 -10.88 14.08 29.16
N GLU A 168 -12.11 14.36 29.60
CA GLU A 168 -13.07 13.35 30.03
C GLU A 168 -13.40 12.38 28.90
N PHE A 169 -13.69 12.89 27.70
CA PHE A 169 -13.96 12.07 26.52
C PHE A 169 -12.83 11.07 26.24
N CYS A 170 -11.57 11.52 26.23
CA CYS A 170 -10.42 10.65 25.97
C CYS A 170 -10.23 9.58 27.06
N MET A 171 -10.55 9.88 28.32
CA MET A 171 -10.49 8.88 29.41
C MET A 171 -11.65 7.89 29.35
N VAL A 172 -12.87 8.35 29.04
CA VAL A 172 -14.04 7.49 28.82
C VAL A 172 -13.78 6.53 27.66
N LEU A 173 -13.16 7.02 26.58
CA LEU A 173 -12.78 6.21 25.43
C LEU A 173 -11.78 5.12 25.80
N GLN A 174 -10.72 5.46 26.55
CA GLN A 174 -9.75 4.48 27.05
C GLN A 174 -10.38 3.43 27.97
N LYS A 175 -11.27 3.85 28.87
CA LYS A 175 -12.02 2.94 29.74
C LYS A 175 -12.83 1.93 28.93
N LYS A 176 -13.62 2.42 27.96
CA LYS A 176 -14.43 1.56 27.07
C LYS A 176 -13.56 0.59 26.28
N LEU A 177 -12.42 1.07 25.80
CA LEU A 177 -11.48 0.26 25.04
C LEU A 177 -10.88 -0.87 25.88
N TRP A 178 -10.48 -0.58 27.12
CA TRP A 178 -10.04 -1.59 28.09
C TRP A 178 -11.11 -2.64 28.36
N GLU A 179 -12.34 -2.19 28.65
CA GLU A 179 -13.47 -3.08 28.94
C GLU A 179 -13.77 -4.01 27.75
N ARG A 180 -13.77 -3.47 26.53
CA ARG A 180 -14.02 -4.24 25.31
C ARG A 180 -12.88 -5.19 24.96
N LEU A 181 -11.62 -4.79 25.14
CA LEU A 181 -10.46 -5.68 24.98
C LEU A 181 -10.52 -6.84 25.96
N HIS A 182 -10.83 -6.57 27.22
CA HIS A 182 -10.94 -7.61 28.24
C HIS A 182 -12.07 -8.59 27.94
N ALA A 183 -13.26 -8.08 27.60
CA ALA A 183 -14.40 -8.90 27.20
C ALA A 183 -14.06 -9.75 25.95
N ALA A 184 -13.35 -9.17 24.98
CA ALA A 184 -12.93 -9.88 23.79
C ALA A 184 -11.94 -11.02 24.10
N ALA A 185 -10.92 -10.74 24.90
CA ALA A 185 -9.94 -11.74 25.31
C ALA A 185 -10.58 -12.88 26.11
N GLN A 186 -11.54 -12.58 26.99
CA GLN A 186 -12.31 -13.59 27.72
C GLN A 186 -13.17 -14.44 26.76
N PHE A 187 -13.82 -13.82 25.78
CA PHE A 187 -14.61 -14.54 24.79
C PHE A 187 -13.75 -15.51 23.99
N VAL A 188 -12.59 -15.05 23.48
CA VAL A 188 -11.66 -15.92 22.73
C VAL A 188 -11.13 -17.07 23.58
N LYS A 189 -10.82 -16.83 24.87
CA LYS A 189 -10.33 -17.88 25.77
C LYS A 189 -11.39 -18.96 26.05
N ASN A 190 -12.66 -18.59 26.09
CA ASN A 190 -13.75 -19.46 26.52
C ASN A 190 -14.50 -20.15 25.35
N ASN A 191 -14.26 -19.74 24.10
CA ASN A 191 -14.99 -20.22 22.92
C ASN A 191 -14.04 -20.56 21.78
N ASP A 192 -14.36 -21.61 21.03
CA ASP A 192 -13.64 -22.05 19.81
C ASP A 192 -14.62 -22.14 18.63
N ASP A 193 -15.25 -21.01 18.30
CA ASP A 193 -16.23 -20.87 17.22
C ASP A 193 -15.80 -19.83 16.16
N GLU A 194 -16.62 -19.63 15.14
CA GLU A 194 -16.34 -18.65 14.07
C GLU A 194 -16.22 -17.21 14.61
N ILE A 195 -16.97 -16.89 15.68
CA ILE A 195 -16.92 -15.58 16.34
C ILE A 195 -15.56 -15.39 17.01
N SER A 196 -15.09 -16.39 17.77
CA SER A 196 -13.78 -16.40 18.42
C SER A 196 -12.64 -16.28 17.39
N ALA A 197 -12.75 -16.97 16.25
CA ALA A 197 -11.80 -16.83 15.15
C ALA A 197 -11.79 -15.42 14.53
N ALA A 198 -12.96 -14.83 14.28
CA ALA A 198 -13.09 -13.46 13.77
C ALA A 198 -12.55 -12.42 14.77
N LEU A 199 -12.83 -12.62 16.06
CA LEU A 199 -12.38 -11.75 17.13
C LEU A 199 -10.87 -11.85 17.35
N THR A 200 -10.29 -13.04 17.22
CA THR A 200 -8.83 -13.25 17.22
C THR A 200 -8.18 -12.44 16.09
N ALA A 201 -8.72 -12.53 14.87
CA ALA A 201 -8.22 -11.76 13.74
C ALA A 201 -8.36 -10.24 13.96
N LEU A 202 -9.44 -9.78 14.59
CA LEU A 202 -9.64 -8.38 14.95
C LEU A 202 -8.60 -7.93 15.99
N LEU A 203 -8.36 -8.72 17.04
CA LEU A 203 -7.37 -8.44 18.08
C LEU A 203 -5.94 -8.47 17.57
N ASP A 204 -5.66 -9.24 16.52
CA ASP A 204 -4.37 -9.26 15.82
C ASP A 204 -4.14 -7.99 14.99
N ASP A 205 -5.19 -7.44 14.37
CA ASP A 205 -5.11 -6.14 13.69
C ASP A 205 -5.05 -4.97 14.69
N CYS A 206 -5.58 -5.11 15.92
CA CYS A 206 -5.36 -4.21 17.06
C CYS A 206 -3.93 -4.31 17.64
N TRP A 207 -2.89 -4.33 16.80
CA TRP A 207 -1.50 -4.66 17.18
C TRP A 207 -0.96 -3.93 18.42
N TRP A 208 -1.38 -2.69 18.66
CA TRP A 208 -0.92 -1.89 19.79
C TRP A 208 -1.31 -2.51 21.15
N GLN A 209 -2.37 -3.32 21.23
CA GLN A 209 -2.85 -3.92 22.49
C GLN A 209 -1.87 -4.93 23.10
N LYS A 210 -0.94 -5.46 22.28
CA LYS A 210 0.14 -6.35 22.75
C LYS A 210 1.39 -5.57 23.15
N THR A 211 1.41 -4.25 22.97
CA THR A 211 2.58 -3.43 23.28
C THR A 211 2.63 -3.09 24.76
N GLN A 212 3.83 -3.18 25.33
CA GLN A 212 4.12 -2.86 26.71
C GLN A 212 3.59 -1.48 27.13
N ILE A 213 3.85 -0.47 26.30
CA ILE A 213 3.46 0.92 26.58
C ILE A 213 1.94 1.04 26.65
N ALA A 214 1.20 0.38 25.75
CA ALA A 214 -0.24 0.46 25.77
C ALA A 214 -0.85 -0.19 27.01
N LEU A 215 -0.31 -1.33 27.42
CA LEU A 215 -0.75 -2.05 28.61
C LEU A 215 -0.47 -1.26 29.90
N GLU A 216 0.72 -0.65 30.02
CA GLU A 216 1.05 0.24 31.13
C GLU A 216 0.10 1.45 31.17
N THR A 217 -0.17 2.06 30.02
CA THR A 217 -1.10 3.20 29.91
C THR A 217 -2.51 2.80 30.41
N LEU A 218 -3.01 1.64 30.00
CA LEU A 218 -4.32 1.14 30.41
C LEU A 218 -4.35 0.74 31.90
N ALA A 219 -3.29 0.13 32.41
CA ALA A 219 -3.16 -0.22 33.83
C ALA A 219 -3.16 1.02 34.73
N VAL A 220 -2.39 2.05 34.37
CA VAL A 220 -2.38 3.35 35.08
C VAL A 220 -3.76 4.00 35.01
N GLY A 221 -4.40 3.99 33.84
CA GLY A 221 -5.77 4.47 33.67
C GLY A 221 -6.77 3.75 34.59
N GLN A 222 -6.71 2.42 34.65
CA GLN A 222 -7.58 1.61 35.50
C GLN A 222 -7.40 1.92 36.99
N GLN A 223 -6.15 1.97 37.48
CA GLN A 223 -5.84 2.25 38.89
C GLN A 223 -6.20 3.67 39.32
N ALA A 224 -6.18 4.60 38.36
CA ALA A 224 -6.60 5.98 38.53
C ALA A 224 -8.11 6.17 38.36
N GLU A 225 -8.88 5.08 38.22
CA GLU A 225 -10.33 5.11 37.95
C GLU A 225 -10.70 5.97 36.73
N TRP A 226 -9.80 6.03 35.74
CA TRP A 226 -9.97 6.78 34.52
C TRP A 226 -10.19 8.29 34.75
N ARG A 227 -9.70 8.84 35.87
CA ARG A 227 -9.80 10.28 36.17
C ARG A 227 -8.71 11.07 35.43
N HIS A 228 -9.09 11.99 34.55
CA HIS A 228 -8.16 12.78 33.75
C HIS A 228 -7.26 13.75 34.55
N ASN A 229 -7.66 14.06 35.79
CA ASN A 229 -6.91 14.92 36.71
C ASN A 229 -5.99 14.12 37.65
N ASN A 230 -5.98 12.79 37.56
CA ASN A 230 -5.09 11.95 38.36
C ASN A 230 -3.62 12.23 38.01
N VAL A 231 -2.80 12.43 39.04
CA VAL A 231 -1.39 12.80 38.90
C VAL A 231 -0.60 11.74 38.14
N GLU A 232 -0.88 10.45 38.35
CA GLU A 232 -0.15 9.36 37.72
C GLU A 232 -0.52 9.20 36.24
N VAL A 233 -1.80 9.34 35.88
CA VAL A 233 -2.23 9.35 34.46
C VAL A 233 -1.57 10.51 33.71
N ARG A 234 -1.58 11.70 34.30
CA ARG A 234 -0.95 12.89 33.69
C ARG A 234 0.56 12.72 33.60
N ARG A 235 1.21 12.15 34.62
CA ARG A 235 2.64 11.87 34.62
C ARG A 235 3.02 10.87 33.53
N GLU A 236 2.23 9.82 33.35
CA GLU A 236 2.45 8.81 32.31
C GLU A 236 2.28 9.41 30.91
N ALA A 237 1.16 10.08 30.65
CA ALA A 237 0.94 10.79 29.39
C ALA A 237 2.01 11.87 29.13
N PHE A 238 2.50 12.55 30.17
CA PHE A 238 3.59 13.51 30.04
C PHE A 238 4.87 12.83 29.56
N ARG A 239 5.24 11.69 30.16
CA ARG A 239 6.46 10.95 29.76
C ARG A 239 6.41 10.50 28.32
N LEU A 240 5.23 10.09 27.85
CA LEU A 240 5.03 9.58 26.49
C LEU A 240 5.02 10.70 25.44
N HIS A 241 4.46 11.87 25.77
CA HIS A 241 4.12 12.89 24.76
C HIS A 241 4.81 14.25 24.95
N ALA A 242 5.47 14.51 26.09
CA ALA A 242 6.07 15.82 26.34
C ALA A 242 7.36 16.09 25.55
N GLY A 243 7.98 15.05 24.99
CA GLY A 243 9.23 15.14 24.24
C GLY A 243 10.39 15.79 25.01
N PRO A 244 11.65 15.58 24.60
CA PRO A 244 12.71 16.49 25.00
C PRO A 244 12.43 17.84 24.33
N GLY A 245 12.38 18.92 25.12
CA GLY A 245 12.17 20.29 24.63
C GLY A 245 13.37 20.84 23.87
N ASN A 246 13.93 20.08 22.92
CA ASN A 246 15.00 20.52 22.05
C ASN A 246 14.49 20.69 20.60
N THR A 247 14.88 21.78 19.97
CA THR A 247 14.47 22.15 18.59
C THR A 247 14.93 21.13 17.56
N LYS A 248 16.05 20.44 17.82
CA LYS A 248 16.55 19.36 16.98
C LYS A 248 15.52 18.23 16.87
N PHE A 249 14.93 17.80 17.98
CA PHE A 249 13.90 16.76 18.03
C PHE A 249 12.62 17.24 17.37
N SER A 250 12.17 18.48 17.58
CA SER A 250 10.93 18.97 16.95
C SER A 250 11.07 19.16 15.43
N CYS A 251 12.22 19.63 14.96
CA CYS A 251 12.51 19.77 13.53
C CYS A 251 12.81 18.40 12.90
N GLU A 252 13.61 17.56 13.55
CA GLU A 252 13.87 16.20 13.12
C GLU A 252 12.64 15.32 13.23
N ASP A 253 11.65 15.59 14.09
CA ASP A 253 10.38 14.84 14.15
C ASP A 253 9.39 15.35 13.09
N ALA A 254 9.46 16.61 12.66
CA ALA A 254 8.75 17.07 11.47
C ALA A 254 9.36 16.46 10.19
N PHE A 255 10.69 16.48 10.06
CA PHE A 255 11.40 15.82 8.97
C PHE A 255 11.35 14.30 9.07
N ALA A 256 11.35 13.71 10.26
CA ALA A 256 11.18 12.28 10.48
C ALA A 256 9.73 11.89 10.31
N HIS A 257 8.74 12.74 10.61
CA HIS A 257 7.34 12.50 10.26
C HIS A 257 7.15 12.57 8.75
N LEU A 258 7.70 13.58 8.06
CA LEU A 258 7.69 13.66 6.60
C LEU A 258 8.44 12.49 5.97
N HIS A 259 9.62 12.17 6.44
CA HIS A 259 10.40 11.01 6.00
C HIS A 259 9.71 9.70 6.37
N HIS A 260 9.04 9.60 7.51
CA HIS A 260 8.26 8.44 7.93
C HIS A 260 7.01 8.30 7.07
N VAL A 261 6.34 9.39 6.71
CA VAL A 261 5.23 9.45 5.75
C VAL A 261 5.70 9.04 4.35
N VAL A 262 6.86 9.50 3.90
CA VAL A 262 7.50 9.11 2.64
C VAL A 262 7.92 7.63 2.65
N GLN A 263 8.56 7.16 3.72
CA GLN A 263 8.91 5.75 3.92
C GLN A 263 7.67 4.86 4.03
N LYS A 264 6.60 5.36 4.63
CA LYS A 264 5.29 4.70 4.76
C LYS A 264 4.52 4.65 3.44
N ALA A 265 4.71 5.64 2.56
CA ALA A 265 4.10 5.68 1.22
C ALA A 265 4.77 4.69 0.25
N ASN A 266 6.06 4.41 0.44
CA ASN A 266 6.79 3.43 -0.36
C ASN A 266 6.46 1.99 0.04
N LYS A 267 5.60 1.34 -0.76
CA LYS A 267 5.30 -0.10 -0.66
C LYS A 267 6.59 -0.92 -0.82
N GLY A 268 7.15 -1.39 0.29
CA GLY A 268 8.30 -2.32 0.26
C GLY A 268 9.30 -2.16 1.40
N VAL A 269 9.30 -1.04 2.13
CA VAL A 269 10.31 -0.76 3.17
C VAL A 269 9.67 -0.81 4.57
N HIS A 270 9.01 -1.92 4.90
CA HIS A 270 8.55 -2.20 6.27
C HIS A 270 9.72 -2.64 7.18
N LYS A 271 10.76 -1.82 7.29
CA LYS A 271 11.81 -1.99 8.30
C LYS A 271 11.66 -0.85 9.31
N LEU A 272 11.22 -1.15 10.53
CA LEU A 272 11.56 -0.29 11.66
C LEU A 272 13.08 -0.14 11.64
N ASN A 273 13.56 1.08 11.51
CA ASN A 273 14.98 1.43 11.65
C ASN A 273 15.51 0.77 12.94
N LYS A 274 16.70 0.16 12.90
CA LYS A 274 17.37 -0.42 14.08
C LYS A 274 17.39 0.57 15.25
N TRP A 275 17.59 1.86 14.97
CA TRP A 275 17.55 2.95 15.94
C TRP A 275 16.16 3.21 16.48
N ALA A 276 15.09 3.08 15.69
CA ALA A 276 13.72 3.20 16.21
C ALA A 276 13.37 2.03 17.13
N ARG A 277 13.82 0.80 16.82
CA ARG A 277 13.69 -0.36 17.72
C ARG A 277 14.50 -0.16 19.00
N TRP A 278 15.73 0.34 18.86
CA TRP A 278 16.61 0.63 19.98
C TRP A 278 16.05 1.76 20.85
N PHE A 279 15.51 2.83 20.27
CA PHE A 279 14.88 3.94 21.00
C PHE A 279 13.61 3.51 21.71
N TYR A 280 12.76 2.67 21.08
CA TYR A 280 11.62 2.07 21.79
C TYR A 280 12.08 1.17 22.95
N ALA A 281 13.21 0.47 22.79
CA ALA A 281 13.81 -0.34 23.84
C ALA A 281 14.63 0.46 24.88
N SER A 282 15.03 1.71 24.60
CA SER A 282 15.95 2.48 25.45
C SER A 282 15.34 3.74 26.07
N ALA A 283 14.20 4.23 25.56
CA ALA A 283 13.52 5.42 26.07
C ALA A 283 12.60 5.16 27.27
N SER A 284 12.30 3.90 27.59
CA SER A 284 11.67 3.57 28.87
C SER A 284 12.73 3.55 29.98
N LYS A 285 12.58 4.43 30.97
CA LYS A 285 13.44 4.46 32.18
C LYS A 285 13.41 3.16 33.00
N SER A 286 12.55 2.20 32.66
CA SER A 286 12.51 0.86 33.27
C SER A 286 13.49 -0.16 32.68
N LEU A 287 14.27 0.18 31.63
CA LEU A 287 15.08 -0.78 30.87
C LEU A 287 16.60 -0.65 31.06
N ALA A 288 17.06 -0.38 32.30
CA ALA A 288 18.47 -0.59 32.67
C ALA A 288 18.83 -2.10 32.83
N GLY A 289 18.28 -2.97 31.97
CA GLY A 289 18.49 -4.41 31.98
C GLY A 289 18.20 -5.04 30.60
N PRO A 290 18.70 -6.27 30.33
CA PRO A 290 18.61 -6.92 29.03
C PRO A 290 17.15 -7.30 28.72
N VAL A 291 16.58 -6.67 27.69
CA VAL A 291 15.12 -6.65 27.48
C VAL A 291 14.63 -7.81 26.64
N ASN A 292 13.70 -8.56 27.20
CA ASN A 292 12.78 -9.42 26.47
C ASN A 292 11.45 -8.73 26.20
N MET A 293 10.95 -8.86 24.98
CA MET A 293 9.56 -8.51 24.72
C MET A 293 8.66 -9.48 25.45
N VAL A 294 7.76 -8.96 26.26
CA VAL A 294 6.71 -9.72 26.93
C VAL A 294 5.62 -10.03 25.90
N GLU A 295 5.44 -11.29 25.54
CA GLU A 295 4.15 -11.72 24.99
C GLU A 295 3.14 -11.64 26.12
N THR A 296 2.10 -10.84 25.93
CA THR A 296 1.06 -10.67 26.94
C THR A 296 0.19 -11.91 26.99
N SER A 297 0.07 -12.48 28.18
CA SER A 297 -0.91 -13.53 28.48
C SER A 297 -2.22 -12.91 28.95
N VAL A 298 -3.32 -13.64 28.82
CA VAL A 298 -4.60 -13.25 29.44
C VAL A 298 -4.44 -13.05 30.96
N ASP A 299 -3.48 -13.73 31.58
CA ASP A 299 -3.22 -13.65 33.01
C ASP A 299 -2.65 -12.28 33.42
N ASP A 300 -1.96 -11.57 32.53
CA ASP A 300 -1.45 -10.22 32.82
C ASP A 300 -2.57 -9.19 33.02
N TYR A 301 -3.68 -9.34 32.28
CA TYR A 301 -4.89 -8.53 32.48
C TYR A 301 -5.53 -8.82 33.84
N TYR A 302 -5.50 -10.08 34.30
CA TYR A 302 -6.01 -10.46 35.62
C TYR A 302 -5.11 -9.96 36.75
N VAL A 303 -3.78 -10.09 36.62
CA VAL A 303 -2.80 -9.57 37.58
C VAL A 303 -2.96 -8.07 37.75
N THR A 304 -3.16 -7.33 36.67
CA THR A 304 -3.41 -5.87 36.72
C THR A 304 -4.71 -5.57 37.48
N ARG A 305 -5.79 -6.29 37.19
CA ARG A 305 -7.11 -6.11 37.84
C ARG A 305 -7.07 -6.48 39.32
N GLN A 306 -6.34 -7.52 39.70
CA GLN A 306 -6.17 -7.93 41.11
C GLN A 306 -5.25 -6.98 41.87
N SER A 307 -4.16 -6.52 41.24
CA SER A 307 -3.24 -5.53 41.82
C SER A 307 -3.92 -4.19 42.08
N ALA A 308 -4.87 -3.78 41.23
CA ALA A 308 -5.69 -2.58 41.45
C ALA A 308 -6.61 -2.70 42.69
N LYS A 309 -7.00 -3.92 43.08
CA LYS A 309 -7.79 -4.17 44.30
C LYS A 309 -6.93 -4.20 45.57
N MET A 310 -5.63 -4.49 45.46
CA MET A 310 -4.70 -4.51 46.58
C MET A 310 -4.05 -3.14 46.75
N ASN A 311 -4.63 -2.32 47.62
CA ASN A 311 -4.31 -0.90 47.88
C ASN A 311 -2.91 -0.61 48.48
N THR A 312 -1.98 -1.56 48.47
CA THR A 312 -0.70 -1.45 49.18
C THR A 312 0.39 -0.77 48.34
N ALA A 313 0.82 0.42 48.78
CA ALA A 313 1.99 1.22 48.36
C ALA A 313 2.04 1.73 46.90
N ARG A 314 1.47 2.92 46.68
CA ARG A 314 1.25 3.58 45.38
C ARG A 314 2.46 4.29 44.73
N SER A 315 3.60 4.50 45.38
CA SER A 315 4.63 5.44 44.87
C SER A 315 5.87 4.85 44.18
N SER A 316 6.13 3.54 44.25
CA SER A 316 7.38 2.93 43.72
C SER A 316 7.25 2.09 42.44
N ARG A 317 6.05 2.02 41.82
CA ARG A 317 5.74 0.98 40.81
C ARG A 317 5.87 1.36 39.33
N HIS A 318 6.37 2.55 38.99
CA HIS A 318 6.54 2.92 37.57
C HIS A 318 7.65 2.08 36.94
N GLY A 319 7.32 1.30 35.91
CA GLY A 319 8.23 0.32 35.31
C GLY A 319 8.21 -1.08 35.93
N GLN A 320 7.32 -1.35 36.90
CA GLN A 320 7.20 -2.66 37.55
C GLN A 320 6.01 -3.51 37.07
N TYR A 321 5.06 -2.95 36.31
CA TYR A 321 3.83 -3.67 35.95
C TYR A 321 4.07 -4.92 35.12
N PHE A 322 5.14 -4.92 34.34
CA PHE A 322 5.54 -6.09 33.57
C PHE A 322 7.03 -6.31 33.79
N SER A 323 7.35 -7.34 34.55
CA SER A 323 8.71 -7.83 34.69
C SER A 323 8.99 -8.80 33.53
N PRO A 324 10.09 -8.63 32.77
CA PRO A 324 10.43 -9.53 31.68
C PRO A 324 10.74 -10.92 32.26
N ARG A 325 9.80 -11.87 32.13
CA ARG A 325 9.97 -13.26 32.60
C ARG A 325 10.51 -14.21 31.53
N VAL A 326 10.50 -13.81 30.26
CA VAL A 326 10.94 -14.63 29.13
C VAL A 326 12.42 -14.36 28.87
N GLU A 327 13.21 -15.36 28.49
CA GLU A 327 14.62 -15.21 28.07
C GLU A 327 14.75 -14.77 26.60
N LEU A 328 15.82 -14.01 26.29
CA LEU A 328 16.04 -13.46 24.95
C LEU A 328 16.42 -14.59 24.01
N PRO A 329 15.70 -14.76 22.88
CA PRO A 329 16.22 -15.60 21.81
C PRO A 329 17.63 -15.11 21.49
N LYS A 330 18.62 -15.98 21.72
CA LYS A 330 20.05 -15.66 21.53
C LYS A 330 20.35 -15.14 20.12
N SER A 331 19.45 -15.40 19.17
CA SER A 331 19.36 -14.71 17.89
C SER A 331 17.93 -14.24 17.64
N LEU A 332 17.78 -12.95 17.31
CA LEU A 332 16.58 -12.47 16.64
C LEU A 332 16.58 -13.13 15.25
N GLN A 333 15.82 -14.22 15.07
CA GLN A 333 15.66 -14.91 13.78
C GLN A 333 14.86 -14.02 12.80
N LEU A 334 15.46 -12.91 12.39
CA LEU A 334 14.96 -11.96 11.39
C LEU A 334 15.29 -12.45 9.97
N SER A 335 15.54 -13.75 9.79
CA SER A 335 15.98 -14.33 8.51
C SER A 335 14.94 -14.20 7.41
N SER A 336 13.66 -13.92 7.74
CA SER A 336 12.62 -13.62 6.76
C SER A 336 11.59 -12.58 7.23
N LEU A 337 11.02 -11.83 6.28
CA LEU A 337 9.89 -10.92 6.52
C LEU A 337 8.65 -11.64 7.07
N VAL A 338 8.47 -12.93 6.76
CA VAL A 338 7.37 -13.74 7.28
C VAL A 338 7.55 -14.00 8.77
N ALA A 339 8.77 -14.30 9.22
CA ALA A 339 9.08 -14.47 10.65
C ALA A 339 8.89 -13.15 11.42
N VAL A 340 9.34 -12.03 10.86
CA VAL A 340 9.13 -10.69 11.46
C VAL A 340 7.64 -10.36 11.56
N LYS A 341 6.86 -10.57 10.49
CA LYS A 341 5.41 -10.33 10.52
C LYS A 341 4.70 -11.23 11.52
N LYS A 342 5.11 -12.49 11.63
CA LYS A 342 4.53 -13.45 12.57
C LYS A 342 4.83 -13.07 14.02
N GLN A 343 6.02 -12.56 14.29
CA GLN A 343 6.48 -12.27 15.67
C GLN A 343 6.18 -10.82 16.12
N TRP A 344 6.16 -9.85 15.22
CA TRP A 344 6.06 -8.41 15.55
C TRP A 344 4.81 -7.74 14.94
N GLY A 345 3.99 -8.50 14.20
CA GLY A 345 2.86 -7.97 13.47
C GLY A 345 3.24 -7.25 12.16
N THR A 346 2.24 -6.73 11.47
CA THR A 346 2.46 -5.93 10.25
C THR A 346 2.61 -4.47 10.66
N ALA A 347 3.69 -3.79 10.25
CA ALA A 347 3.86 -2.36 10.46
C ALA A 347 3.61 -1.57 9.16
N GLY A 348 3.26 -0.29 9.25
CA GLY A 348 3.08 0.62 8.11
C GLY A 348 1.66 1.16 7.97
N THR A 349 1.43 2.08 7.03
CA THR A 349 0.17 2.83 6.90
C THR A 349 -1.07 1.96 6.84
N GLU A 350 -1.05 0.90 6.02
CA GLU A 350 -2.19 0.00 5.88
C GLU A 350 -2.43 -0.85 7.14
N ALA A 351 -1.38 -1.14 7.91
CA ALA A 351 -1.55 -1.81 9.20
C ALA A 351 -2.10 -0.85 10.26
N ASP A 352 -1.64 0.40 10.30
CA ASP A 352 -2.17 1.45 11.17
C ASP A 352 -3.66 1.69 10.86
N MET A 353 -4.01 1.82 9.58
CA MET A 353 -5.38 1.93 9.10
C MET A 353 -6.27 0.76 9.53
N ARG A 354 -5.79 -0.48 9.37
CA ARG A 354 -6.51 -1.68 9.86
C ARG A 354 -6.65 -1.70 11.37
N SER A 355 -5.63 -1.26 12.10
CA SER A 355 -5.66 -1.17 13.56
C SER A 355 -6.69 -0.15 14.04
N ILE A 356 -6.77 1.00 13.38
CA ILE A 356 -7.78 2.02 13.64
C ILE A 356 -9.19 1.45 13.38
N ALA A 357 -9.38 0.78 12.24
CA ALA A 357 -10.67 0.18 11.90
C ALA A 357 -11.06 -0.94 12.88
N ALA A 358 -10.13 -1.80 13.28
CA ALA A 358 -10.33 -2.85 14.27
C ALA A 358 -10.68 -2.26 15.64
N THR A 359 -9.94 -1.23 16.08
CA THR A 359 -10.19 -0.51 17.34
C THR A 359 -11.58 0.14 17.36
N ALA A 360 -11.96 0.82 16.27
CA ALA A 360 -13.28 1.42 16.13
C ALA A 360 -14.39 0.36 16.10
N THR A 361 -14.14 -0.79 15.48
CA THR A 361 -15.09 -1.92 15.43
C THR A 361 -15.30 -2.51 16.82
N LEU A 362 -14.21 -2.76 17.55
CA LEU A 362 -14.23 -3.27 18.93
C LEU A 362 -15.06 -2.40 19.87
N LEU A 363 -15.05 -1.08 19.65
CA LEU A 363 -15.79 -0.12 20.45
C LEU A 363 -17.29 -0.05 20.14
N ARG A 364 -17.73 -0.50 18.95
CA ARG A 364 -19.07 -0.20 18.43
C ARG A 364 -19.92 -1.42 18.15
N VAL A 365 -19.30 -2.57 17.90
CA VAL A 365 -19.98 -3.73 17.33
C VAL A 365 -20.07 -4.87 18.33
N ASP A 366 -21.20 -5.57 18.30
CA ASP A 366 -21.40 -6.80 19.07
C ASP A 366 -20.71 -7.99 18.40
N PHE A 367 -20.07 -8.84 19.20
CA PHE A 367 -19.23 -9.95 18.71
C PHE A 367 -19.93 -10.88 17.72
N PRO A 368 -21.22 -11.23 17.86
CA PRO A 368 -21.90 -12.13 16.90
C PRO A 368 -21.90 -11.66 15.45
N SER A 369 -21.80 -10.36 15.19
CA SER A 369 -21.79 -9.80 13.83
C SER A 369 -20.39 -9.77 13.20
N LEU A 370 -19.32 -9.98 13.98
CA LEU A 370 -17.92 -9.91 13.52
C LEU A 370 -17.62 -10.79 12.29
N PRO A 371 -18.10 -12.05 12.21
CA PRO A 371 -17.87 -12.90 11.04
C PRO A 371 -18.42 -12.32 9.73
N HIS A 372 -19.33 -11.36 9.80
CA HIS A 372 -20.01 -10.78 8.64
C HIS A 372 -19.51 -9.38 8.26
N LEU A 373 -18.71 -8.72 9.11
CA LEU A 373 -18.24 -7.34 8.86
C LEU A 373 -17.35 -7.15 7.63
N TRP A 374 -16.83 -8.24 7.07
CA TRP A 374 -16.16 -8.19 5.76
C TRP A 374 -17.09 -7.64 4.66
N ALA A 375 -18.41 -7.68 4.85
CA ALA A 375 -19.40 -7.07 3.97
C ALA A 375 -19.28 -5.53 3.90
N GLY A 376 -18.52 -4.89 4.79
CA GLY A 376 -18.11 -3.50 4.63
C GLY A 376 -17.23 -3.25 3.38
N CYS A 377 -16.77 -4.29 2.68
CA CYS A 377 -15.99 -4.15 1.44
C CYS A 377 -16.73 -3.40 0.31
N PHE A 378 -18.05 -3.24 0.41
CA PHE A 378 -18.84 -2.45 -0.54
C PHE A 378 -18.66 -0.93 -0.35
N PHE A 379 -18.17 -0.48 0.81
CA PHE A 379 -17.90 0.95 1.04
C PHE A 379 -16.69 1.41 0.21
N ALA A 380 -16.95 2.08 -0.90
CA ALA A 380 -15.95 2.75 -1.71
C ALA A 380 -15.81 4.20 -1.28
N LYS A 381 -14.58 4.71 -1.18
CA LYS A 381 -14.27 6.10 -0.83
C LYS A 381 -14.85 7.07 -1.87
N GLY A 382 -15.38 8.21 -1.40
CA GLY A 382 -15.96 9.26 -2.24
C GLY A 382 -17.42 9.01 -2.63
N PHE A 383 -18.03 7.94 -2.12
CA PHE A 383 -19.43 7.63 -2.31
C PHE A 383 -20.22 8.15 -1.12
N VAL A 384 -21.49 8.48 -1.37
CA VAL A 384 -22.43 8.76 -0.29
C VAL A 384 -23.18 7.48 0.03
N VAL A 385 -23.26 7.16 1.31
CA VAL A 385 -24.06 6.06 1.84
C VAL A 385 -25.09 6.57 2.82
N GLN A 386 -26.25 5.94 2.80
CA GLN A 386 -27.37 6.28 3.66
C GLN A 386 -27.82 5.04 4.42
N ILE A 387 -28.07 5.20 5.71
CA ILE A 387 -28.78 4.23 6.53
C ILE A 387 -29.89 4.98 7.25
N GLU A 388 -31.13 4.53 7.08
CA GLU A 388 -32.30 5.21 7.64
C GLU A 388 -32.30 6.70 7.22
N ALA A 389 -32.34 7.62 8.18
CA ALA A 389 -32.30 9.07 7.96
C ALA A 389 -30.89 9.68 7.99
N GLN A 390 -29.83 8.87 8.06
CA GLN A 390 -28.46 9.35 8.25
C GLN A 390 -27.64 9.16 6.98
N THR A 391 -27.00 10.24 6.53
CA THR A 391 -26.22 10.29 5.30
C THR A 391 -24.74 10.51 5.60
N TYR A 392 -23.88 9.81 4.87
CA TYR A 392 -22.45 9.76 5.14
C TYR A 392 -21.63 9.78 3.85
N LEU A 393 -20.59 10.62 3.78
CA LEU A 393 -19.52 10.48 2.80
C LEU A 393 -18.49 9.46 3.30
N THR A 394 -18.21 8.43 2.51
CA THR A 394 -17.21 7.42 2.85
C THR A 394 -15.79 7.89 2.57
N LEU A 395 -14.88 7.67 3.52
CA LEU A 395 -13.44 7.86 3.39
C LEU A 395 -12.70 6.54 3.14
N GLY A 396 -13.45 5.49 2.79
CA GLY A 396 -12.96 4.16 2.42
C GLY A 396 -13.01 3.14 3.56
N PHE A 397 -12.95 1.86 3.17
CA PHE A 397 -13.03 0.70 4.06
C PHE A 397 -11.66 0.10 4.36
N ARG A 398 -11.47 -0.44 5.58
CA ARG A 398 -10.24 -1.09 6.04
C ARG A 398 -10.54 -2.34 6.87
N THR A 399 -10.86 -3.44 6.19
CA THR A 399 -11.13 -4.79 6.74
C THR A 399 -12.34 -4.91 7.68
N TRP A 400 -12.50 -4.00 8.64
CA TRP A 400 -13.47 -4.09 9.73
C TRP A 400 -14.54 -2.99 9.66
N ALA A 401 -14.13 -1.77 9.33
CA ALA A 401 -15.00 -0.60 9.28
C ALA A 401 -14.58 0.36 8.16
N SER A 402 -15.52 1.23 7.77
CA SER A 402 -15.25 2.38 6.92
C SER A 402 -15.28 3.66 7.74
N GLN A 403 -14.30 4.54 7.53
CA GLN A 403 -14.38 5.92 8.02
C GLN A 403 -15.37 6.70 7.16
N ALA A 404 -16.12 7.60 7.78
CA ALA A 404 -17.11 8.41 7.10
C ALA A 404 -17.30 9.78 7.77
N ILE A 405 -17.72 10.75 6.97
CA ILE A 405 -18.14 12.09 7.40
C ILE A 405 -19.65 12.17 7.30
N LYS A 406 -20.32 12.57 8.37
CA LYS A 406 -21.76 12.78 8.35
C LYS A 406 -22.08 14.00 7.47
N LEU A 407 -23.06 13.84 6.59
CA LEU A 407 -23.59 14.89 5.72
C LEU A 407 -25.00 15.28 6.15
N GLU A 408 -25.41 16.47 5.75
CA GLU A 408 -26.78 16.95 5.84
C GLU A 408 -27.48 16.70 4.50
N THR A 409 -28.67 16.11 4.55
CA THR A 409 -29.50 15.96 3.35
C THR A 409 -30.33 17.23 3.17
N VAL A 410 -30.22 17.85 2.00
CA VAL A 410 -30.94 19.09 1.63
C VAL A 410 -31.81 18.80 0.42
N GLN A 411 -33.05 19.28 0.42
CA GLN A 411 -33.97 19.15 -0.71
C GLN A 411 -34.15 20.53 -1.34
N CYS A 412 -33.96 20.64 -2.64
CA CYS A 412 -34.24 21.86 -3.39
C CYS A 412 -34.88 21.48 -4.73
N ASN A 413 -36.02 22.10 -5.07
CA ASN A 413 -36.78 21.81 -6.28
C ASN A 413 -37.10 20.31 -6.52
N GLY A 414 -37.36 19.56 -5.44
CA GLY A 414 -37.63 18.12 -5.50
C GLY A 414 -36.41 17.24 -5.76
N GLN A 415 -35.20 17.82 -5.80
CA GLN A 415 -33.94 17.09 -5.92
C GLN A 415 -33.21 17.04 -4.58
N GLU A 416 -32.63 15.87 -4.29
CA GLU A 416 -31.81 15.63 -3.10
C GLU A 416 -30.35 16.06 -3.34
N PHE A 417 -29.80 16.80 -2.39
CA PHE A 417 -28.40 17.22 -2.30
C PHE A 417 -27.82 16.81 -0.96
N PHE A 418 -26.49 16.69 -0.91
CA PHE A 418 -25.75 16.37 0.31
C PHE A 418 -24.78 17.49 0.63
N ALA A 419 -25.02 18.16 1.76
CA ALA A 419 -24.19 19.25 2.25
C ALA A 419 -23.23 18.78 3.33
N PHE A 420 -22.03 19.35 3.35
CA PHE A 420 -21.15 19.22 4.50
C PHE A 420 -21.68 20.06 5.67
N PRO A 421 -21.64 19.53 6.91
CA PRO A 421 -22.10 20.26 8.06
C PRO A 421 -21.30 21.54 8.22
N ALA A 422 -21.94 22.60 8.70
CA ALA A 422 -21.25 23.84 9.01
C ALA A 422 -20.05 23.58 9.94
N MET A 423 -18.99 24.36 9.74
CA MET A 423 -17.78 24.30 10.56
C MET A 423 -18.06 24.92 11.94
N GLU A 424 -18.88 24.26 12.77
CA GLU A 424 -19.04 24.65 14.17
C GLU A 424 -17.74 24.42 14.94
N GLU A 425 -17.36 25.34 15.83
CA GLU A 425 -16.25 25.11 16.75
C GLU A 425 -16.64 24.05 17.80
N ARG A 426 -16.58 22.77 17.43
CA ARG A 426 -16.66 21.66 18.39
C ARG A 426 -15.24 21.25 18.76
N GLU A 427 -14.94 21.34 20.05
CA GLU A 427 -13.62 21.02 20.60
C GLU A 427 -13.22 19.54 20.45
N HIS A 428 -14.18 18.64 20.21
CA HIS A 428 -13.95 17.21 19.99
C HIS A 428 -14.73 16.75 18.76
N ARG A 429 -13.99 16.20 17.78
CA ARG A 429 -14.55 15.71 16.52
C ARG A 429 -13.85 14.41 16.14
N MET A 430 -14.61 13.34 15.99
CA MET A 430 -14.13 12.05 15.46
C MET A 430 -14.88 11.76 14.16
N PRO A 431 -14.24 11.18 13.14
CA PRO A 431 -14.98 10.67 12.00
C PRO A 431 -15.92 9.57 12.48
N HIS A 432 -17.02 9.40 11.76
CA HIS A 432 -17.90 8.27 11.99
C HIS A 432 -17.22 7.02 11.45
N PHE A 433 -17.29 5.93 12.21
CA PHE A 433 -16.97 4.59 11.72
C PHE A 433 -18.27 3.84 11.45
N ILE A 434 -18.49 3.48 10.21
CA ILE A 434 -19.67 2.72 9.78
C ILE A 434 -19.27 1.30 9.44
N VAL A 435 -20.18 0.37 9.67
CA VAL A 435 -20.00 -1.06 9.44
C VAL A 435 -21.19 -1.60 8.67
N ASN A 436 -20.93 -2.57 7.81
CA ASN A 436 -21.96 -3.34 7.12
C ASN A 436 -21.71 -4.81 7.43
N ASP A 437 -22.71 -5.46 8.00
CA ASP A 437 -22.75 -6.87 8.32
C ASP A 437 -23.67 -7.65 7.37
N ASP A 438 -24.33 -6.98 6.42
CA ASP A 438 -25.22 -7.64 5.47
C ASP A 438 -24.63 -7.66 4.04
N PRO A 439 -24.13 -8.83 3.56
CA PRO A 439 -23.61 -8.95 2.21
C PRO A 439 -24.67 -9.22 1.14
N LYS A 440 -25.96 -9.33 1.52
CA LYS A 440 -27.01 -9.76 0.60
C LYS A 440 -27.60 -8.58 -0.16
N LYS A 441 -27.87 -8.81 -1.45
CA LYS A 441 -28.53 -7.83 -2.34
C LYS A 441 -29.89 -7.35 -1.81
N THR A 442 -30.68 -8.22 -1.21
CA THR A 442 -32.11 -7.96 -0.91
C THR A 442 -32.38 -7.47 0.51
N THR A 443 -31.51 -7.77 1.48
CA THR A 443 -31.74 -7.43 2.89
C THR A 443 -30.91 -6.26 3.39
N CYS A 444 -29.89 -5.83 2.62
CA CYS A 444 -28.98 -4.78 3.05
C CYS A 444 -29.73 -3.45 3.19
N LYS A 445 -29.71 -2.90 4.42
CA LYS A 445 -30.38 -1.64 4.77
C LYS A 445 -29.64 -0.40 4.28
N TRP A 446 -28.35 -0.55 4.00
CA TRP A 446 -27.53 0.54 3.48
C TRP A 446 -27.90 0.82 2.04
N LYS A 447 -28.02 2.10 1.71
CA LYS A 447 -28.08 2.58 0.34
C LYS A 447 -26.79 3.32 -0.01
N MET A 448 -26.42 3.34 -1.28
CA MET A 448 -25.24 4.03 -1.77
C MET A 448 -25.52 4.70 -3.11
N ALA A 449 -24.93 5.88 -3.29
CA ALA A 449 -24.91 6.60 -4.55
C ALA A 449 -23.50 7.13 -4.83
N LYS A 450 -23.10 7.11 -6.10
CA LYS A 450 -22.00 7.93 -6.57
C LYS A 450 -22.47 9.38 -6.58
N VAL A 451 -21.60 10.29 -6.17
CA VAL A 451 -21.90 11.72 -6.13
C VAL A 451 -20.95 12.50 -7.01
N ALA A 452 -21.44 13.62 -7.51
CA ALA A 452 -20.67 14.63 -8.21
C ALA A 452 -20.76 15.95 -7.43
N PRO A 453 -19.69 16.75 -7.41
CA PRO A 453 -19.75 18.09 -6.87
C PRO A 453 -20.71 18.96 -7.69
N VAL A 454 -21.52 19.79 -7.04
CA VAL A 454 -22.35 20.78 -7.75
C VAL A 454 -21.42 21.88 -8.26
N HIS A 455 -21.51 22.26 -9.53
CA HIS A 455 -20.73 23.38 -10.04
C HIS A 455 -21.21 24.70 -9.40
N PRO A 456 -20.33 25.59 -8.90
CA PRO A 456 -20.75 26.82 -8.20
C PRO A 456 -21.77 27.64 -9.00
N MET A 457 -21.53 27.85 -10.30
CA MET A 457 -22.42 28.62 -11.18
C MET A 457 -23.77 27.95 -11.45
N MET A 458 -23.86 26.64 -11.22
CA MET A 458 -25.10 25.88 -11.41
C MET A 458 -25.88 25.71 -10.11
N MET A 459 -25.38 26.24 -9.00
CA MET A 459 -26.05 26.15 -7.71
C MET A 459 -27.34 26.98 -7.71
N GLU A 460 -28.41 26.41 -7.18
CA GLU A 460 -29.68 27.10 -7.01
C GLU A 460 -29.59 28.10 -5.85
N GLU A 461 -30.39 29.17 -5.90
CA GLU A 461 -30.31 30.27 -4.92
C GLU A 461 -30.52 29.77 -3.48
N GLY A 462 -31.49 28.89 -3.25
CA GLY A 462 -31.74 28.26 -1.94
C GLY A 462 -30.60 27.36 -1.44
N LEU A 463 -29.67 26.98 -2.31
CA LEU A 463 -28.52 26.14 -1.99
C LEU A 463 -27.24 26.94 -1.71
N GLN A 464 -27.19 28.23 -2.06
CA GLN A 464 -25.98 29.07 -1.95
C GLN A 464 -25.49 29.27 -0.51
N GLN A 465 -26.35 29.07 0.49
CA GLN A 465 -25.99 29.13 1.91
C GLN A 465 -25.06 27.97 2.34
N HIS A 466 -24.99 26.88 1.57
CA HIS A 466 -24.20 25.71 1.93
C HIS A 466 -22.77 25.82 1.38
N VAL A 467 -21.79 25.61 2.26
CA VAL A 467 -20.37 25.78 1.95
C VAL A 467 -19.84 24.69 1.02
N SER A 468 -20.43 23.49 1.00
CA SER A 468 -20.07 22.48 0.02
C SER A 468 -21.18 21.48 -0.24
N LEU A 469 -21.53 21.31 -1.52
CA LEU A 469 -22.68 20.53 -1.98
C LEU A 469 -22.31 19.45 -2.99
N LEU A 470 -22.90 18.28 -2.79
CA LEU A 470 -22.78 17.11 -3.65
C LEU A 470 -24.18 16.75 -4.16
N LYS A 471 -24.28 16.35 -5.43
CA LYS A 471 -25.50 15.79 -6.01
C LYS A 471 -25.32 14.29 -6.30
N PRO A 472 -26.34 13.45 -6.09
CA PRO A 472 -26.31 12.07 -6.55
C PRO A 472 -26.23 12.02 -8.09
N VAL A 473 -25.32 11.22 -8.62
CA VAL A 473 -25.21 10.95 -10.08
C VAL A 473 -26.33 9.99 -10.51
N MET A 474 -26.75 9.11 -9.61
CA MET A 474 -27.88 8.19 -9.79
C MET A 474 -28.65 8.06 -8.47
N PRO A 475 -29.91 7.60 -8.52
CA PRO A 475 -30.68 7.32 -7.32
C PRO A 475 -29.94 6.40 -6.34
N LEU A 476 -30.23 6.55 -5.06
CA LEU A 476 -29.72 5.70 -3.99
C LEU A 476 -30.22 4.26 -4.17
N GLU A 477 -29.30 3.34 -4.46
CA GLU A 477 -29.56 1.89 -4.59
C GLU A 477 -29.05 1.14 -3.36
N PRO A 478 -29.51 -0.10 -3.09
CA PRO A 478 -28.93 -0.94 -2.04
C PRO A 478 -27.40 -1.05 -2.19
N LEU A 479 -26.66 -0.94 -1.09
CA LEU A 479 -25.20 -0.80 -1.06
C LEU A 479 -24.46 -1.88 -1.89
N PRO A 480 -24.77 -3.19 -1.79
CA PRO A 480 -24.11 -4.19 -2.62
C PRO A 480 -24.36 -3.98 -4.12
N VAL A 481 -25.61 -3.62 -4.49
CA VAL A 481 -26.02 -3.38 -5.89
C VAL A 481 -25.24 -2.21 -6.45
N ALA A 482 -25.29 -1.06 -5.78
CA ALA A 482 -24.54 0.12 -6.17
C ALA A 482 -23.05 -0.18 -6.28
N ALA A 483 -22.47 -0.93 -5.34
CA ALA A 483 -21.05 -1.23 -5.34
C ALA A 483 -20.62 -2.13 -6.51
N VAL A 484 -21.45 -3.08 -6.91
CA VAL A 484 -21.19 -3.87 -8.13
C VAL A 484 -21.36 -3.04 -9.39
N ARG A 485 -22.44 -2.24 -9.47
CA ARG A 485 -22.72 -1.38 -10.62
C ARG A 485 -21.59 -0.37 -10.86
N TRP A 486 -21.07 0.22 -9.79
CA TRP A 486 -19.95 1.16 -9.86
C TRP A 486 -18.56 0.50 -9.84
N GLY A 487 -18.49 -0.83 -9.91
CA GLY A 487 -17.22 -1.54 -10.06
C GLY A 487 -16.28 -1.38 -8.87
N VAL A 488 -16.79 -1.39 -7.64
CA VAL A 488 -15.97 -1.28 -6.42
C VAL A 488 -15.00 -2.46 -6.32
N TRP A 489 -13.70 -2.17 -6.36
CA TRP A 489 -12.67 -3.21 -6.36
C TRP A 489 -12.73 -4.10 -5.10
N MET A 490 -12.69 -5.42 -5.29
CA MET A 490 -12.64 -6.39 -4.18
C MET A 490 -11.54 -7.44 -4.37
N PRO A 491 -10.90 -7.96 -3.32
CA PRO A 491 -10.07 -9.15 -3.39
C PRO A 491 -10.85 -10.38 -3.86
N ALA A 492 -10.21 -11.29 -4.61
CA ALA A 492 -10.85 -12.50 -5.15
C ALA A 492 -11.54 -13.35 -4.07
N LYS A 493 -10.94 -13.47 -2.88
CA LYS A 493 -11.52 -14.21 -1.74
C LYS A 493 -12.82 -13.58 -1.23
N LEU A 494 -12.91 -12.25 -1.20
CA LEU A 494 -14.13 -11.55 -0.77
C LEU A 494 -15.21 -11.67 -1.85
N LEU A 495 -14.84 -11.50 -3.12
CA LEU A 495 -15.77 -11.69 -4.23
C LEU A 495 -16.38 -13.10 -4.24
N GLN A 496 -15.58 -14.14 -4.01
CA GLN A 496 -16.07 -15.51 -3.84
C GLN A 496 -17.04 -15.65 -2.66
N LYS A 497 -16.78 -14.99 -1.53
CA LYS A 497 -17.70 -14.96 -0.37
C LYS A 497 -19.02 -14.27 -0.74
N VAL A 498 -18.98 -13.14 -1.45
CA VAL A 498 -20.18 -12.42 -1.92
C VAL A 498 -21.03 -13.32 -2.82
N CYS A 499 -20.41 -13.97 -3.83
CA CYS A 499 -21.10 -14.91 -4.72
C CYS A 499 -21.76 -16.03 -3.93
N LYS A 500 -21.03 -16.66 -2.99
CA LYS A 500 -21.57 -17.75 -2.16
C LYS A 500 -22.77 -17.31 -1.31
N HIS A 501 -22.70 -16.13 -0.68
CA HIS A 501 -23.79 -15.61 0.17
C HIS A 501 -25.05 -15.24 -0.63
N ASN A 502 -24.89 -14.97 -1.92
CA ASN A 502 -25.98 -14.57 -2.80
C ASN A 502 -26.39 -15.70 -3.77
N GLY A 503 -26.01 -16.96 -3.49
CA GLY A 503 -26.43 -18.12 -4.27
C GLY A 503 -25.81 -18.23 -5.67
N VAL A 504 -24.77 -17.48 -5.99
CA VAL A 504 -24.06 -17.54 -7.27
C VAL A 504 -23.05 -18.69 -7.23
N THR A 505 -23.48 -19.88 -7.61
CA THR A 505 -22.69 -21.14 -7.48
C THR A 505 -22.11 -21.66 -8.80
N ALA A 506 -22.70 -21.31 -9.94
CA ALA A 506 -22.23 -21.76 -11.26
C ALA A 506 -21.22 -20.76 -11.85
N VAL A 507 -19.92 -21.03 -11.64
CA VAL A 507 -18.84 -20.22 -12.24
C VAL A 507 -18.00 -21.05 -13.19
N THR A 508 -18.09 -20.72 -14.48
CA THR A 508 -17.27 -21.33 -15.52
C THR A 508 -15.88 -20.70 -15.51
N GLY A 509 -14.85 -21.50 -15.24
CA GLY A 509 -13.46 -21.01 -15.21
C GLY A 509 -12.94 -20.68 -16.62
N SER A 510 -12.32 -19.52 -16.79
CA SER A 510 -11.63 -19.13 -18.03
C SER A 510 -10.13 -19.37 -18.01
N GLY A 511 -9.56 -19.70 -16.85
CA GLY A 511 -8.12 -19.87 -16.68
C GLY A 511 -7.55 -21.19 -17.24
N LYS A 512 -6.35 -21.57 -16.78
CA LYS A 512 -5.62 -22.74 -17.27
C LYS A 512 -6.40 -24.03 -17.02
N VAL A 513 -6.37 -24.94 -17.98
CA VAL A 513 -6.93 -26.30 -17.83
C VAL A 513 -6.10 -27.03 -16.79
N LEU A 514 -6.73 -27.45 -15.69
CA LEU A 514 -6.12 -28.24 -14.63
C LEU A 514 -6.03 -29.71 -15.08
N LYS A 515 -5.23 -30.51 -14.38
CA LYS A 515 -5.12 -31.97 -14.63
C LYS A 515 -6.48 -32.70 -14.57
N SER A 516 -7.45 -32.12 -13.88
CA SER A 516 -8.83 -32.64 -13.80
C SER A 516 -9.69 -32.32 -15.03
N GLY A 517 -9.14 -31.74 -16.10
CA GLY A 517 -9.86 -31.27 -17.29
C GLY A 517 -10.67 -29.98 -17.08
N ARG A 518 -10.91 -29.57 -15.83
CA ARG A 518 -11.60 -28.32 -15.49
C ARG A 518 -10.65 -27.13 -15.62
N ARG A 519 -11.15 -26.00 -16.11
CA ARG A 519 -10.40 -24.73 -16.12
C ARG A 519 -10.39 -24.10 -14.72
N SER A 520 -9.25 -23.52 -14.34
CA SER A 520 -9.11 -22.76 -13.10
C SER A 520 -10.02 -21.53 -13.11
N VAL A 521 -10.74 -21.28 -12.02
CA VAL A 521 -11.61 -20.10 -11.86
C VAL A 521 -10.78 -18.89 -11.46
N LEU A 522 -10.82 -17.83 -12.26
CA LEU A 522 -10.14 -16.56 -12.03
C LEU A 522 -11.06 -15.56 -11.33
N LYS A 523 -10.49 -14.45 -10.83
CA LYS A 523 -11.27 -13.35 -10.23
C LYS A 523 -12.34 -12.79 -11.18
N VAL A 524 -11.97 -12.63 -12.45
CA VAL A 524 -12.86 -12.11 -13.50
C VAL A 524 -14.07 -13.03 -13.74
N ASP A 525 -13.91 -14.35 -13.54
CA ASP A 525 -15.01 -15.30 -13.71
C ASP A 525 -16.05 -15.14 -12.59
N TRP A 526 -15.60 -14.96 -11.34
CA TRP A 526 -16.49 -14.63 -10.22
C TRP A 526 -17.19 -13.29 -10.41
N ALA A 527 -16.47 -12.27 -10.90
CA ALA A 527 -17.06 -10.95 -11.17
C ALA A 527 -18.14 -11.04 -12.25
N ARG A 528 -17.86 -11.73 -13.36
CA ARG A 528 -18.81 -11.96 -14.45
C ARG A 528 -20.05 -12.71 -13.98
N ALA A 529 -19.88 -13.80 -13.24
CA ALA A 529 -21.00 -14.57 -12.71
C ALA A 529 -21.88 -13.72 -11.77
N LEU A 530 -21.27 -12.88 -10.92
CA LEU A 530 -22.01 -11.99 -10.03
C LEU A 530 -22.79 -10.92 -10.80
N VAL A 531 -22.15 -10.26 -11.77
CA VAL A 531 -22.77 -9.21 -12.60
C VAL A 531 -23.92 -9.78 -13.41
N GLN A 532 -23.74 -10.93 -14.07
CA GLN A 532 -24.80 -11.59 -14.83
C GLN A 532 -25.99 -11.98 -13.95
N ALA A 533 -25.73 -12.47 -12.73
CA ALA A 533 -26.78 -12.83 -11.79
C ALA A 533 -27.55 -11.61 -11.25
N TRP A 534 -26.88 -10.47 -11.05
CA TRP A 534 -27.50 -9.30 -10.42
C TRP A 534 -28.07 -8.29 -11.41
N PHE A 535 -27.52 -8.23 -12.63
CA PHE A 535 -27.85 -7.27 -13.67
C PHE A 535 -28.08 -7.95 -15.03
N PRO A 536 -28.99 -8.94 -15.13
CA PRO A 536 -29.24 -9.65 -16.39
C PRO A 536 -29.78 -8.76 -17.50
N ALA A 537 -30.42 -7.64 -17.15
CA ALA A 537 -30.98 -6.66 -18.08
C ALA A 537 -29.99 -5.57 -18.52
N ALA A 538 -28.81 -5.48 -17.89
CA ALA A 538 -27.79 -4.50 -18.29
C ALA A 538 -27.17 -4.90 -19.64
N SER A 539 -26.78 -3.89 -20.42
CA SER A 539 -26.12 -4.12 -21.72
C SER A 539 -24.78 -4.87 -21.53
N LEU A 540 -24.31 -5.58 -22.55
CA LEU A 540 -23.02 -6.28 -22.48
C LEU A 540 -21.87 -5.33 -22.15
N ALA A 541 -21.87 -4.12 -22.72
CA ALA A 541 -20.86 -3.09 -22.43
C ALA A 541 -20.89 -2.65 -20.96
N GLU A 542 -22.09 -2.40 -20.40
CA GLU A 542 -22.25 -2.04 -19.00
C GLU A 542 -21.80 -3.18 -18.07
N GLN A 543 -22.16 -4.43 -18.40
CA GLN A 543 -21.70 -5.61 -17.65
C GLN A 543 -20.18 -5.74 -17.68
N GLU A 544 -19.54 -5.53 -18.83
CA GLU A 544 -18.09 -5.57 -18.96
C GLU A 544 -17.39 -4.48 -18.13
N GLU A 545 -17.97 -3.27 -18.06
CA GLU A 545 -17.48 -2.19 -17.19
C GLU A 545 -17.56 -2.58 -15.70
N MET A 546 -18.71 -3.12 -15.26
CA MET A 546 -18.87 -3.61 -13.88
C MET A 546 -17.84 -4.70 -13.56
N VAL A 547 -17.65 -5.65 -14.47
CA VAL A 547 -16.67 -6.74 -14.33
C VAL A 547 -15.24 -6.22 -14.25
N ALA A 548 -14.91 -5.23 -15.10
CA ALA A 548 -13.59 -4.60 -15.10
C ALA A 548 -13.32 -3.86 -13.79
N GLY A 549 -14.28 -3.09 -13.28
CA GLY A 549 -14.16 -2.39 -11.99
C GLY A 549 -13.96 -3.36 -10.82
N LEU A 550 -14.84 -4.37 -10.70
CA LEU A 550 -14.73 -5.41 -9.66
C LEU A 550 -13.39 -6.16 -9.72
N SER A 551 -12.95 -6.50 -10.92
CA SER A 551 -11.68 -7.20 -11.18
C SER A 551 -10.46 -6.31 -10.92
N GLY A 552 -10.67 -4.99 -10.96
CA GLY A 552 -9.64 -4.00 -11.10
C GLY A 552 -9.27 -3.86 -12.56
N VAL A 553 -9.46 -2.67 -13.09
CA VAL A 553 -8.82 -2.28 -14.35
C VAL A 553 -7.33 -2.44 -14.10
N LYS A 554 -6.61 -3.17 -14.98
CA LYS A 554 -5.16 -3.05 -15.00
C LYS A 554 -4.91 -1.57 -15.17
N LYS A 555 -4.48 -0.89 -14.09
CA LYS A 555 -4.21 0.55 -14.16
C LYS A 555 -3.42 0.74 -15.45
N PRO A 556 -3.87 1.60 -16.39
CA PRO A 556 -3.05 1.93 -17.53
C PRO A 556 -1.67 2.18 -16.95
N SER A 557 -0.65 1.49 -17.49
CA SER A 557 0.73 1.69 -17.08
C SER A 557 0.88 3.20 -16.97
N MET A 558 1.02 3.74 -15.74
CA MET A 558 1.08 5.18 -15.57
C MET A 558 2.19 5.64 -16.51
N GLU A 559 1.84 6.42 -17.51
CA GLU A 559 2.85 7.10 -18.31
C GLU A 559 3.59 7.95 -17.30
N CYS A 560 4.82 7.55 -17.02
CA CYS A 560 5.71 8.31 -16.18
C CYS A 560 6.18 9.43 -17.09
N PRO A 561 5.84 10.71 -16.81
CA PRO A 561 6.32 11.83 -17.61
C PRO A 561 7.84 11.73 -17.78
N GLU A 562 8.34 12.06 -18.96
CA GLU A 562 9.78 11.95 -19.27
C GLU A 562 10.62 12.72 -18.26
N GLU A 563 10.11 13.84 -17.75
CA GLU A 563 10.76 14.67 -16.75
C GLU A 563 11.00 13.92 -15.43
N ILE A 564 10.09 13.03 -15.01
CA ILE A 564 10.28 12.21 -13.80
C ILE A 564 11.34 11.13 -14.03
N ILE A 565 11.40 10.59 -15.25
CA ILE A 565 12.40 9.59 -15.65
C ILE A 565 13.78 10.23 -15.69
N GLU A 566 13.91 11.42 -16.29
CA GLU A 566 15.14 12.21 -16.32
C GLU A 566 15.60 12.57 -14.91
N CYS A 567 14.70 13.11 -14.06
CA CYS A 567 15.02 13.41 -12.66
C CYS A 567 15.49 12.18 -11.88
N PHE A 568 14.96 10.98 -12.20
CA PHE A 568 15.42 9.74 -11.58
C PHE A 568 16.78 9.29 -12.09
N GLN A 569 17.05 9.47 -13.39
CA GLN A 569 18.35 9.17 -14.01
C GLN A 569 19.46 10.12 -13.54
N ASP A 570 19.11 11.34 -13.15
CA ASP A 570 20.03 12.34 -12.59
C ASP A 570 20.38 12.11 -11.11
N LEU A 571 19.67 11.22 -10.40
CA LEU A 571 20.06 10.82 -9.06
C LEU A 571 21.41 10.09 -9.09
N ASP A 572 22.22 10.22 -8.04
CA ASP A 572 23.46 9.47 -7.95
C ASP A 572 23.19 7.94 -7.92
N PRO A 573 24.14 7.11 -8.40
CA PRO A 573 23.95 5.67 -8.49
C PRO A 573 23.60 4.99 -7.16
N ALA A 574 24.04 5.53 -6.02
CA ALA A 574 23.71 4.98 -4.71
C ALA A 574 22.23 5.22 -4.37
N ASN A 575 21.68 6.39 -4.71
CA ASN A 575 20.26 6.69 -4.57
C ASN A 575 19.38 5.97 -5.61
N GLN A 576 19.83 5.81 -6.85
CA GLN A 576 19.13 4.99 -7.85
C GLN A 576 19.02 3.50 -7.43
N GLN A 577 20.02 3.00 -6.69
CA GLN A 577 20.06 1.62 -6.18
C GLN A 577 19.48 1.50 -4.75
N ALA A 578 19.22 2.61 -4.08
CA ALA A 578 18.63 2.61 -2.75
C ALA A 578 17.21 2.05 -2.82
N GLY A 579 16.88 1.15 -1.88
CA GLY A 579 15.58 0.45 -1.86
C GLY A 579 14.34 1.37 -1.77
N TYR A 580 14.53 2.67 -1.54
CA TYR A 580 13.45 3.66 -1.49
C TYR A 580 12.94 4.06 -2.89
N PHE A 581 13.77 4.01 -3.93
CA PHE A 581 13.37 4.40 -5.29
C PHE A 581 13.16 3.22 -6.25
N ILE A 582 13.26 1.97 -5.77
CA ILE A 582 13.04 0.77 -6.60
C ILE A 582 11.69 0.81 -7.33
N GLY A 583 10.63 1.28 -6.67
CA GLY A 583 9.31 1.39 -7.30
C GLY A 583 9.27 2.41 -8.44
N LEU A 584 9.95 3.55 -8.28
CA LEU A 584 10.10 4.57 -9.32
C LEU A 584 10.99 4.06 -10.46
N LYS A 585 12.05 3.32 -10.16
CA LYS A 585 12.90 2.64 -11.15
C LYS A 585 12.12 1.63 -11.97
N ASP A 586 11.31 0.79 -11.32
CA ASP A 586 10.47 -0.21 -11.99
C ASP A 586 9.39 0.47 -12.85
N MET A 587 8.81 1.57 -12.35
CA MET A 587 7.88 2.40 -13.12
C MET A 587 8.54 3.04 -14.34
N ALA A 588 9.70 3.68 -14.16
CA ALA A 588 10.46 4.31 -15.24
C ALA A 588 10.89 3.27 -16.29
N ALA A 589 11.39 2.10 -15.86
CA ALA A 589 11.75 1.01 -16.77
C ALA A 589 10.53 0.43 -17.51
N THR A 590 9.37 0.38 -16.86
CA THR A 590 8.12 -0.07 -17.49
C THR A 590 7.61 0.95 -18.51
N ALA A 591 7.64 2.24 -18.16
CA ALA A 591 7.29 3.34 -19.05
C ALA A 591 8.24 3.42 -20.26
N GLN A 592 9.56 3.32 -20.05
CA GLN A 592 10.54 3.25 -21.13
C GLN A 592 10.32 2.06 -22.04
N LYS A 593 10.02 0.87 -21.50
CA LYS A 593 9.67 -0.31 -22.31
C LYS A 593 8.37 -0.11 -23.08
N ALA A 594 7.37 0.55 -22.48
CA ALA A 594 6.13 0.87 -23.17
C ALA A 594 6.38 1.86 -24.31
N ASN A 595 7.13 2.93 -24.08
CA ASN A 595 7.51 3.92 -25.10
C ASN A 595 8.35 3.29 -26.20
N GLN A 596 9.33 2.43 -25.86
CA GLN A 596 10.10 1.65 -26.83
C GLN A 596 9.22 0.69 -27.64
N GLN A 597 8.18 0.10 -27.02
CA GLN A 597 7.23 -0.75 -27.74
C GLN A 597 6.27 0.06 -28.62
N VAL A 598 5.96 1.30 -28.27
CA VAL A 598 5.14 2.21 -29.09
C VAL A 598 5.96 2.78 -30.24
N SER A 599 7.22 3.19 -30.01
CA SER A 599 8.12 3.65 -31.07
C SER A 599 8.48 2.52 -32.04
N ALA A 600 8.76 1.31 -31.52
CA ALA A 600 8.94 0.12 -32.34
C ALA A 600 7.64 -0.39 -33.02
N ARG A 601 6.48 0.21 -32.72
CA ARG A 601 5.22 -0.04 -33.44
C ARG A 601 4.91 1.05 -34.46
N GLY A 602 5.32 2.30 -34.22
CA GLY A 602 5.11 3.42 -35.13
C GLY A 602 5.72 3.20 -36.51
N ASP A 603 6.88 2.54 -36.58
CA ASP A 603 7.57 2.26 -37.84
C ASP A 603 7.15 0.91 -38.48
N ASP A 604 6.25 0.15 -37.84
CA ASP A 604 6.08 -1.30 -38.09
C ASP A 604 4.63 -1.69 -38.44
N ILE A 605 3.70 -0.71 -38.51
CA ILE A 605 2.28 -0.93 -38.81
C ILE A 605 2.05 -1.31 -40.29
N ASP A 606 2.95 -0.93 -41.21
CA ASP A 606 2.85 -1.33 -42.62
C ASP A 606 3.42 -2.74 -42.92
N VAL A 607 4.13 -3.37 -41.98
CA VAL A 607 4.81 -4.66 -42.24
C VAL A 607 4.05 -5.86 -41.64
N ARG A 608 3.17 -5.66 -40.66
CA ARG A 608 2.58 -6.76 -39.88
C ARG A 608 1.43 -7.53 -40.54
N SER A 609 0.87 -7.05 -41.65
CA SER A 609 -0.08 -7.84 -42.46
C SER A 609 0.61 -8.91 -43.31
N SER A 610 1.96 -8.94 -43.36
CA SER A 610 2.71 -9.99 -44.04
C SER A 610 3.90 -10.47 -43.19
N LYS A 611 3.65 -11.28 -42.15
CA LYS A 611 4.73 -12.08 -41.55
C LYS A 611 5.20 -13.15 -42.54
N LYS A 612 5.93 -12.74 -43.58
CA LYS A 612 6.79 -13.61 -44.36
C LYS A 612 7.91 -14.05 -43.43
N HIS A 613 8.01 -15.36 -43.20
CA HIS A 613 9.11 -15.93 -42.44
C HIS A 613 10.45 -15.52 -43.09
N TYR A 614 11.29 -14.81 -42.33
CA TYR A 614 12.53 -14.24 -42.85
C TYR A 614 13.69 -15.24 -42.73
N THR A 615 14.16 -15.75 -43.86
CA THR A 615 15.49 -16.38 -43.98
C THR A 615 16.51 -15.28 -44.24
N PRO A 616 17.58 -15.15 -43.45
CA PRO A 616 18.70 -14.27 -43.79
C PRO A 616 19.22 -14.55 -45.20
N LYS A 617 19.54 -13.50 -45.97
CA LYS A 617 19.88 -13.63 -47.40
C LYS A 617 21.05 -14.57 -47.65
N GLU A 618 21.97 -14.64 -46.69
CA GLU A 618 23.17 -15.46 -46.70
C GLU A 618 22.83 -16.95 -46.59
N LEU A 619 21.73 -17.31 -45.92
CA LEU A 619 21.30 -18.70 -45.75
C LEU A 619 20.42 -19.20 -46.88
N ILE A 620 19.90 -18.32 -47.75
CA ILE A 620 19.03 -18.67 -48.88
C ILE A 620 19.68 -19.69 -49.83
N PRO A 621 20.98 -19.57 -50.21
CA PRO A 621 21.65 -20.53 -51.08
C PRO A 621 21.73 -21.96 -50.49
N LEU A 622 21.63 -22.10 -49.17
CA LEU A 622 21.69 -23.39 -48.48
C LEU A 622 20.34 -24.11 -48.43
N LEU A 623 19.24 -23.43 -48.73
CA LEU A 623 17.91 -24.03 -48.74
C LEU A 623 17.71 -24.89 -50.00
N PRO A 624 16.94 -25.99 -49.89
CA PRO A 624 16.42 -26.68 -51.07
C PRO A 624 15.70 -25.70 -52.02
N GLY A 625 15.97 -25.81 -53.31
CA GLY A 625 15.47 -24.88 -54.33
C GLY A 625 16.00 -23.45 -54.21
N LYS A 626 17.06 -23.19 -53.43
CA LYS A 626 17.72 -21.88 -53.28
C LYS A 626 16.74 -20.75 -52.89
N GLY A 627 15.77 -21.07 -52.03
CA GLY A 627 14.74 -20.14 -51.54
C GLY A 627 13.55 -19.91 -52.47
N SER A 628 13.50 -20.58 -53.63
CA SER A 628 12.31 -20.56 -54.51
C SER A 628 11.16 -21.41 -53.98
N LEU A 629 11.44 -22.39 -53.11
CA LEU A 629 10.42 -23.22 -52.50
C LEU A 629 9.61 -22.42 -51.47
N GLU A 630 8.33 -22.22 -51.76
CA GLU A 630 7.42 -21.51 -50.88
C GLU A 630 7.33 -22.24 -49.53
N ARG A 631 7.49 -21.50 -48.42
CA ARG A 631 7.49 -22.02 -47.03
C ARG A 631 8.68 -22.90 -46.65
N CYS A 632 9.75 -22.95 -47.45
CA CYS A 632 11.04 -23.47 -47.00
C CYS A 632 11.93 -22.33 -46.48
N PHE A 633 12.24 -22.31 -45.19
CA PHE A 633 13.02 -21.22 -44.58
C PHE A 633 13.81 -21.66 -43.35
N ILE A 634 14.86 -20.92 -43.01
CA ILE A 634 15.63 -21.09 -41.76
C ILE A 634 15.50 -19.83 -40.91
N GLN A 635 15.12 -20.00 -39.66
CA GLN A 635 15.06 -18.93 -38.66
C GLN A 635 16.14 -19.13 -37.59
N ARG A 636 16.87 -18.07 -37.24
CA ARG A 636 17.86 -18.08 -36.15
C ARG A 636 17.31 -17.32 -34.94
N HIS A 637 17.32 -17.94 -33.76
CA HIS A 637 16.94 -17.26 -32.52
C HIS A 637 18.09 -16.34 -32.07
N PRO A 638 17.85 -15.03 -31.85
CA PRO A 638 18.93 -14.06 -31.61
C PRO A 638 19.71 -14.31 -30.32
N VAL A 639 19.02 -14.70 -29.24
CA VAL A 639 19.64 -14.92 -27.92
C VAL A 639 20.28 -16.30 -27.79
N ASN A 640 19.56 -17.35 -28.19
CA ASN A 640 19.98 -18.74 -27.96
C ASN A 640 20.86 -19.30 -29.08
N LYS A 641 21.02 -18.55 -30.18
CA LYS A 641 21.73 -18.97 -31.40
C LYS A 641 21.24 -20.31 -31.95
N THR A 642 19.96 -20.63 -31.75
CA THR A 642 19.35 -21.87 -32.23
C THR A 642 18.78 -21.66 -33.62
N TYR A 643 19.10 -22.57 -34.54
CA TYR A 643 18.50 -22.60 -35.87
C TYR A 643 17.25 -23.49 -35.88
N GLN A 644 16.21 -23.01 -36.55
CA GLN A 644 14.99 -23.74 -36.84
C GLN A 644 14.72 -23.69 -38.33
N GLY A 645 14.84 -24.84 -39.00
CA GLY A 645 14.49 -25.01 -40.41
C GLY A 645 13.06 -25.46 -40.55
N PHE A 646 12.36 -24.97 -41.57
CA PHE A 646 11.01 -25.39 -41.95
C PHE A 646 11.03 -25.87 -43.40
N TYR A 647 10.38 -26.99 -43.67
CA TYR A 647 10.24 -27.57 -45.00
C TYR A 647 8.78 -27.93 -45.27
N PRO A 648 8.18 -27.51 -46.39
CA PRO A 648 6.83 -27.86 -46.76
C PRO A 648 6.74 -29.34 -47.16
N VAL A 649 5.76 -30.09 -46.65
CA VAL A 649 5.48 -31.45 -47.11
C VAL A 649 4.15 -31.46 -47.84
N GLN A 650 4.19 -31.70 -49.14
CA GLN A 650 3.01 -32.02 -49.94
C GLN A 650 2.79 -33.53 -49.84
N ASP A 651 2.25 -33.99 -48.71
CA ASP A 651 1.78 -35.37 -48.60
C ASP A 651 0.36 -35.43 -49.16
N THR A 652 0.18 -36.09 -50.31
CA THR A 652 -1.12 -36.26 -50.96
C THR A 652 -2.11 -37.05 -50.09
N THR A 653 -1.62 -37.75 -49.06
CA THR A 653 -2.42 -38.64 -48.22
C THR A 653 -2.90 -38.02 -46.90
N TYR A 654 -2.22 -37.01 -46.35
CA TYR A 654 -2.51 -36.47 -44.99
C TYR A 654 -2.66 -34.95 -44.88
N GLY A 655 -2.73 -34.23 -46.00
CA GLY A 655 -2.96 -32.78 -46.04
C GLY A 655 -1.68 -31.95 -45.90
N SER A 656 -1.77 -30.66 -46.24
CA SER A 656 -0.62 -29.74 -46.28
C SER A 656 -0.01 -29.55 -44.88
N GLY A 657 1.12 -30.19 -44.60
CA GLY A 657 1.88 -30.06 -43.37
C GLY A 657 3.26 -29.41 -43.59
N SER A 658 3.89 -28.92 -42.53
CA SER A 658 5.30 -28.53 -42.56
C SER A 658 6.10 -29.37 -41.57
N LYS A 659 7.26 -29.87 -42.03
CA LYS A 659 8.26 -30.46 -41.14
C LYS A 659 9.14 -29.34 -40.63
N HIS A 660 9.53 -29.40 -39.36
CA HIS A 660 10.43 -28.42 -38.75
C HIS A 660 11.58 -29.12 -38.04
N ALA A 661 12.80 -28.66 -38.30
CA ALA A 661 14.02 -29.13 -37.66
C ALA A 661 14.44 -28.06 -36.68
N THR A 662 14.28 -28.29 -35.39
CA THR A 662 14.75 -27.37 -34.35
C THR A 662 15.99 -27.96 -33.72
N TRP A 663 17.09 -27.22 -33.68
CA TRP A 663 18.26 -27.66 -32.95
C TRP A 663 18.21 -27.23 -31.47
N ALA A 664 18.59 -28.14 -30.57
CA ALA A 664 18.43 -28.03 -29.12
C ALA A 664 19.60 -27.35 -28.37
N GLY A 665 20.32 -26.43 -29.00
CA GLY A 665 21.25 -25.55 -28.26
C GLY A 665 22.44 -26.25 -27.61
N LYS A 666 23.01 -25.57 -26.61
CA LYS A 666 24.12 -25.98 -25.72
C LYS A 666 24.05 -27.41 -25.13
N ARG A 667 22.92 -28.11 -25.24
CA ARG A 667 22.76 -29.47 -24.68
C ARG A 667 23.59 -30.53 -25.41
N GLU A 668 23.92 -30.30 -26.68
CA GLU A 668 24.68 -31.26 -27.50
C GLU A 668 26.13 -30.84 -27.77
N ASN A 669 26.62 -29.75 -27.15
CA ASN A 669 27.99 -29.23 -27.33
C ASN A 669 28.44 -29.03 -28.81
N LEU A 670 27.49 -28.74 -29.71
CA LEU A 670 27.80 -28.44 -31.12
C LEU A 670 28.19 -26.96 -31.30
N THR A 671 29.11 -26.70 -32.22
CA THR A 671 29.41 -25.33 -32.69
C THR A 671 28.24 -24.77 -33.50
N GLU A 672 28.21 -23.45 -33.69
CA GLU A 672 27.15 -22.79 -34.47
C GLU A 672 27.11 -23.31 -35.92
N THR A 673 28.29 -23.53 -36.51
CA THR A 673 28.43 -24.17 -37.82
C THR A 673 27.82 -25.58 -37.84
N GLN A 674 28.16 -26.43 -36.87
CA GLN A 674 27.63 -27.81 -36.79
C GLN A 674 26.10 -27.83 -36.60
N ALA A 675 25.56 -26.89 -35.83
CA ALA A 675 24.12 -26.75 -35.64
C ALA A 675 23.40 -26.36 -36.95
N LEU A 676 23.93 -25.39 -37.70
CA LEU A 676 23.39 -25.01 -39.00
C LEU A 676 23.52 -26.14 -40.02
N THR A 677 24.69 -26.80 -40.11
CA THR A 677 24.91 -27.96 -41.00
C THR A 677 23.86 -29.03 -40.76
N ARG A 678 23.53 -29.33 -39.49
CA ARG A 678 22.53 -30.33 -39.14
C ARG A 678 21.12 -29.93 -39.59
N VAL A 679 20.74 -28.66 -39.40
CA VAL A 679 19.44 -28.17 -39.86
C VAL A 679 19.35 -28.20 -41.39
N VAL A 680 20.40 -27.76 -42.10
CA VAL A 680 20.47 -27.76 -43.56
C VAL A 680 20.38 -29.18 -44.11
N ARG A 681 21.20 -30.11 -43.61
CA ARG A 681 21.16 -31.53 -44.01
C ARG A 681 19.78 -32.15 -43.77
N GLN A 682 19.12 -31.78 -42.68
CA GLN A 682 17.77 -32.29 -42.39
C GLN A 682 16.72 -31.77 -43.39
N LEU A 683 16.82 -30.50 -43.81
CA LEU A 683 15.95 -29.93 -44.84
C LEU A 683 16.17 -30.62 -46.20
N TRP A 684 17.43 -30.84 -46.58
CA TRP A 684 17.78 -31.55 -47.82
C TRP A 684 17.38 -33.02 -47.78
N ALA A 685 17.55 -33.71 -46.66
CA ALA A 685 17.04 -35.06 -46.47
C ALA A 685 15.52 -35.10 -46.72
N TRP A 686 14.75 -34.17 -46.15
CA TRP A 686 13.32 -34.09 -46.43
C TRP A 686 13.01 -33.77 -47.90
N HIS A 687 13.81 -32.93 -48.54
CA HIS A 687 13.67 -32.64 -49.96
C HIS A 687 13.83 -33.89 -50.82
N TYR A 688 14.88 -34.68 -50.59
CA TYR A 688 15.12 -35.94 -51.30
C TYR A 688 14.03 -36.99 -51.08
N PHE A 689 13.43 -37.03 -49.89
CA PHE A 689 12.29 -37.92 -49.65
C PHE A 689 10.99 -37.47 -50.32
N THR A 690 10.89 -36.21 -50.72
CA THR A 690 9.68 -35.65 -51.36
C THR A 690 9.75 -35.54 -52.87
N VAL A 691 10.96 -35.47 -53.44
CA VAL A 691 11.16 -35.38 -54.89
C VAL A 691 11.72 -36.72 -55.36
N ASP A 692 10.94 -37.47 -56.13
CA ASP A 692 11.24 -38.83 -56.60
C ASP A 692 12.34 -38.87 -57.70
N ASP A 693 13.29 -37.93 -57.64
CA ASP A 693 14.35 -37.75 -58.63
C ASP A 693 15.72 -38.08 -58.05
N ALA A 694 16.25 -39.24 -58.46
CA ALA A 694 17.64 -39.62 -58.22
C ALA A 694 18.66 -38.68 -58.89
N VAL A 695 18.20 -37.77 -59.77
CA VAL A 695 19.02 -36.89 -60.62
C VAL A 695 19.58 -35.67 -59.87
N ASN A 696 19.07 -35.33 -58.68
CA ASN A 696 19.43 -34.06 -58.00
C ASN A 696 20.41 -34.18 -56.82
N LYS A 697 21.09 -35.32 -56.62
CA LYS A 697 22.07 -35.46 -55.53
C LYS A 697 23.28 -34.53 -55.66
N ASP A 698 23.61 -34.10 -56.87
CA ASP A 698 24.74 -33.19 -57.13
C ASP A 698 24.46 -31.72 -56.73
N MET A 699 23.25 -31.43 -56.23
CA MET A 699 22.87 -30.08 -55.78
C MET A 699 22.91 -29.88 -54.26
N GLU A 700 23.25 -30.89 -53.46
CA GLU A 700 23.41 -30.70 -52.02
C GLU A 700 24.57 -29.73 -51.73
N PRO A 701 24.38 -28.70 -50.89
CA PRO A 701 25.47 -27.83 -50.50
C PRO A 701 26.55 -28.65 -49.79
N THR A 702 27.79 -28.54 -50.26
CA THR A 702 28.93 -29.22 -49.64
C THR A 702 29.22 -28.63 -48.26
N ASP A 703 29.95 -29.35 -47.41
CA ASP A 703 30.40 -28.80 -46.12
C ASP A 703 31.21 -27.51 -46.31
N ALA A 704 31.94 -27.37 -47.43
CA ALA A 704 32.65 -26.15 -47.78
C ALA A 704 31.71 -24.98 -48.09
N ASP A 705 30.57 -25.21 -48.74
CA ASP A 705 29.55 -24.19 -49.00
C ASP A 705 28.89 -23.71 -47.71
N ILE A 706 28.57 -24.65 -46.80
CA ILE A 706 27.99 -24.33 -45.50
C ILE A 706 29.00 -23.54 -44.66
N HIS A 707 30.26 -23.96 -44.61
CA HIS A 707 31.33 -23.24 -43.91
C HIS A 707 31.56 -21.82 -44.46
N ARG A 708 31.53 -21.64 -45.79
CA ARG A 708 31.67 -20.32 -46.43
C ARG A 708 30.51 -19.39 -46.06
N VAL A 709 29.28 -19.90 -46.06
CA VAL A 709 28.09 -19.14 -45.67
C VAL A 709 28.13 -18.78 -44.18
N VAL A 710 28.53 -19.71 -43.31
CA VAL A 710 28.64 -19.42 -41.86
C VAL A 710 29.73 -18.39 -41.59
N ALA A 711 30.89 -18.50 -42.25
CA ALA A 711 31.97 -17.54 -42.09
C ALA A 711 31.54 -16.12 -42.49
N GLY A 712 30.89 -15.97 -43.66
CA GLY A 712 30.35 -14.67 -44.10
C GLY A 712 29.23 -14.14 -43.18
N PHE A 713 28.39 -15.02 -42.65
CA PHE A 713 27.32 -14.63 -41.72
C PHE A 713 27.84 -14.23 -40.33
N SER A 714 28.87 -14.92 -39.82
CA SER A 714 29.57 -14.61 -38.58
C SER A 714 30.32 -13.28 -38.66
N GLU A 715 30.92 -12.98 -39.83
CA GLU A 715 31.58 -11.71 -40.10
C GLU A 715 30.58 -10.55 -40.17
N PHE A 716 29.43 -10.74 -40.85
CA PHE A 716 28.34 -9.75 -40.91
C PHE A 716 27.70 -9.46 -39.54
N THR A 717 27.61 -10.47 -38.68
CA THR A 717 27.04 -10.33 -37.33
C THR A 717 28.06 -9.92 -36.27
N GLY A 718 29.35 -9.84 -36.61
CA GLY A 718 30.44 -9.43 -35.71
C GLY A 718 30.82 -10.48 -34.66
N ILE A 719 30.52 -11.76 -34.89
CA ILE A 719 30.67 -12.84 -33.90
C ILE A 719 31.74 -13.82 -34.39
N ARG A 720 32.88 -13.92 -33.69
CA ARG A 720 33.90 -14.96 -33.96
C ARG A 720 33.56 -16.29 -33.28
N ASP A 721 33.70 -17.40 -34.01
CA ASP A 721 33.65 -18.75 -33.44
C ASP A 721 34.86 -18.95 -32.51
N GLN A 722 34.63 -19.02 -31.19
CA GLN A 722 35.61 -19.53 -30.24
C GLN A 722 35.24 -20.97 -29.87
N PRO A 723 36.17 -21.94 -29.95
CA PRO A 723 35.92 -23.28 -29.46
C PRO A 723 35.65 -23.27 -27.96
N ALA A 724 34.75 -24.15 -27.50
CA ALA A 724 34.43 -24.29 -26.08
C ALA A 724 35.69 -24.71 -25.30
N GLU A 725 36.19 -23.84 -24.42
CA GLU A 725 37.32 -24.12 -23.54
C GLU A 725 37.03 -25.36 -22.67
N SER A 726 37.75 -26.45 -22.96
CA SER A 726 37.83 -27.62 -22.10
C SER A 726 38.72 -27.30 -20.90
N GLY A 727 38.10 -27.15 -19.72
CA GLY A 727 38.83 -26.94 -18.46
C GLY A 727 39.61 -28.18 -18.04
N SER A 728 40.91 -28.18 -18.27
CA SER A 728 41.87 -29.03 -17.55
C SER A 728 43.25 -28.37 -17.55
N GLY A 729 43.86 -28.20 -16.37
CA GLY A 729 45.29 -27.95 -16.27
C GLY A 729 45.70 -26.92 -15.22
N ALA A 730 46.22 -27.42 -14.12
CA ALA A 730 46.92 -26.70 -13.07
C ALA A 730 48.06 -25.82 -13.59
N ARG A 731 48.43 -24.78 -12.83
CA ARG A 731 49.83 -24.32 -12.74
C ARG A 731 50.17 -23.64 -11.42
N SER A 732 51.34 -24.05 -10.96
CA SER A 732 52.21 -23.53 -9.91
C SER A 732 52.81 -22.16 -10.22
N SER A 733 53.12 -21.38 -9.17
CA SER A 733 54.35 -20.58 -8.97
C SER A 733 54.12 -19.64 -7.75
N THR A 734 54.67 -19.92 -6.57
CA THR A 734 55.99 -19.45 -6.03
C THR A 734 56.05 -17.96 -5.63
N ASP A 735 56.28 -17.79 -4.31
CA ASP A 735 57.01 -16.73 -3.57
C ASP A 735 56.26 -15.47 -3.03
N PRO A 736 56.73 -14.80 -1.94
CA PRO A 736 56.66 -15.29 -0.55
C PRO A 736 56.27 -14.23 0.54
N LEU A 737 55.67 -14.70 1.66
CA LEU A 737 55.76 -14.21 3.07
C LEU A 737 55.32 -12.75 3.43
N PRO A 738 54.96 -12.40 4.71
CA PRO A 738 55.40 -13.02 5.96
C PRO A 738 54.35 -13.38 7.02
N LYS A 739 54.88 -14.13 7.99
CA LYS A 739 54.30 -14.81 9.17
C LYS A 739 53.75 -13.86 10.24
N ALA A 740 52.73 -14.32 10.96
CA ALA A 740 52.56 -14.05 12.39
C ALA A 740 52.00 -15.29 13.10
N ALA A 741 52.47 -15.50 14.33
CA ALA A 741 52.51 -16.73 15.10
C ALA A 741 51.18 -17.14 15.78
N GLY A 742 51.11 -18.41 16.23
CA GLY A 742 49.95 -19.12 16.82
C GLY A 742 49.53 -18.68 18.24
N PRO A 743 48.98 -19.55 19.14
CA PRO A 743 49.07 -21.02 19.17
C PRO A 743 47.75 -21.81 19.44
N LYS A 744 47.90 -23.14 19.30
CA LYS A 744 47.03 -24.26 19.76
C LYS A 744 46.88 -24.29 21.31
N PRO A 745 45.89 -25.00 21.91
CA PRO A 745 45.99 -26.46 22.12
C PRO A 745 44.72 -27.29 21.84
N LYS A 746 44.98 -28.59 21.70
CA LYS A 746 44.08 -29.74 21.51
C LYS A 746 43.33 -30.11 22.80
N ALA A 747 42.22 -30.84 22.63
CA ALA A 747 41.96 -32.20 23.16
C ALA A 747 40.57 -32.37 23.80
N GLY A 748 39.86 -33.43 23.41
CA GLY A 748 38.72 -33.98 24.15
C GLY A 748 37.46 -34.25 23.33
N GLN A 749 37.46 -35.33 22.52
CA GLN A 749 36.22 -36.03 22.15
C GLN A 749 35.88 -37.06 23.25
N PRO A 750 34.59 -37.38 23.44
CA PRO A 750 34.17 -38.78 23.31
C PRO A 750 32.78 -38.88 22.58
N PRO A 751 32.15 -40.06 22.43
CA PRO A 751 32.05 -40.74 21.14
C PRO A 751 30.64 -40.74 20.53
N LYS A 752 30.57 -41.06 19.23
CA LYS A 752 29.34 -41.33 18.47
C LYS A 752 28.62 -42.58 19.00
N ALA A 753 27.30 -42.49 19.16
CA ALA A 753 26.42 -43.65 19.25
C ALA A 753 25.15 -43.42 18.39
N GLY A 754 24.91 -44.35 17.45
CA GLY A 754 23.60 -44.94 17.23
C GLY A 754 22.61 -44.29 16.25
N PRO A 755 22.04 -45.04 15.29
CA PRO A 755 21.13 -44.52 14.27
C PRO A 755 19.67 -44.43 14.74
N THR A 756 18.97 -43.41 14.25
CA THR A 756 17.53 -43.17 14.38
C THR A 756 16.68 -44.29 13.74
N PRO A 757 15.59 -44.77 14.40
CA PRO A 757 14.66 -45.71 13.79
C PRO A 757 13.60 -45.03 12.92
N LYS A 758 13.13 -45.84 11.97
CA LYS A 758 12.19 -45.56 10.88
C LYS A 758 10.80 -45.13 11.36
N ALA A 759 10.18 -44.25 10.58
CA ALA A 759 8.80 -43.81 10.71
C ALA A 759 7.80 -44.99 10.58
N GLY A 760 6.88 -45.07 11.54
CA GLY A 760 5.72 -45.97 11.49
C GLY A 760 4.55 -45.42 10.65
N PRO A 761 3.58 -46.27 10.27
CA PRO A 761 2.54 -45.93 9.30
C PRO A 761 1.33 -45.22 9.93
N LYS A 762 0.71 -44.33 9.16
CA LYS A 762 -0.55 -43.64 9.49
C LYS A 762 -1.73 -44.63 9.60
N PRO A 763 -2.63 -44.47 10.60
CA PRO A 763 -3.84 -45.27 10.66
C PRO A 763 -4.92 -44.79 9.68
N LYS A 764 -5.59 -45.77 9.06
CA LYS A 764 -6.76 -45.63 8.20
C LYS A 764 -7.97 -45.18 9.03
N SER A 765 -8.68 -44.16 8.58
CA SER A 765 -9.98 -43.77 9.14
C SER A 765 -11.07 -44.77 8.72
N VAL A 766 -11.64 -45.43 9.73
CA VAL A 766 -12.81 -46.29 9.61
C VAL A 766 -14.07 -45.43 9.63
N GLY A 767 -14.96 -45.66 8.66
CA GLY A 767 -16.27 -45.02 8.58
C GLY A 767 -17.27 -45.57 9.60
N ARG A 768 -18.17 -44.70 10.02
CA ARG A 768 -19.47 -44.94 10.67
C ARG A 768 -20.16 -43.57 10.73
N GLY A 769 -21.44 -43.38 10.49
CA GLY A 769 -22.56 -44.27 10.19
C GLY A 769 -23.82 -43.39 10.21
N LYS A 770 -24.77 -43.69 9.32
CA LYS A 770 -26.13 -43.14 9.32
C LYS A 770 -26.77 -43.26 10.71
N LYS A 771 -27.51 -42.23 11.15
CA LYS A 771 -28.71 -42.42 11.96
C LYS A 771 -29.76 -41.33 11.67
N ARG A 772 -31.00 -41.80 11.79
CA ARG A 772 -32.28 -41.27 11.32
C ARG A 772 -32.90 -40.25 12.28
N SER A 773 -33.78 -39.43 11.70
CA SER A 773 -35.01 -38.80 12.21
C SER A 773 -35.40 -38.96 13.68
N ALA A 774 -35.84 -37.86 14.29
CA ALA A 774 -37.11 -37.79 15.02
C ALA A 774 -37.61 -36.33 15.09
N THR A 775 -38.90 -36.18 14.80
CA THR A 775 -39.77 -35.03 15.02
C THR A 775 -40.14 -34.86 16.49
N SER A 776 -40.14 -33.62 16.97
CA SER A 776 -41.19 -33.00 17.82
C SER A 776 -40.96 -31.49 17.83
#